data_AF-A0A3S0H1S3-F1
#
_entry.id   AF-A0A3S0H1S3-F1
#
_cell.length_a   1.000
_cell.length_b   1.000
_cell.length_c   1.000
_cell.angle_alpha   90.00
_cell.angle_beta   90.00
_cell.angle_gamma   90.00
#
_symmetry.space_group_name_H-M   'P 1'
#
loop_
_entity.id
_entity.type
_entity.pdbx_description
1 polymer ?
#
loop_
_entity_poly.entity_id
_entity_poly.type
_entity_poly.pdbx_seq_one_letter_code
_entity_poly.pdbx_strand_id
1 'polypeptide(L)'
;MPPTPTLPERLNLKTDFISPGAGNRSGRALTLTHITIHNTSNADRGADALMHARYVKGADAVKRRVSWHFSVDDKRCVQHLPLTEQGMHAGSSLGNARSLGIEICENAGIDQAAANQRAALLAAALLQRFGLPLERVVPHKHWSGKQCPHLLLDAKGTIGGFLKLVKAELAKLPAALPPALADGRAGTGPALALAADATAAVTPAMTRAAAPTDQLFALDAEGTSSDTVRANRVISLAGKGKATGPSYVLNARPDSLDFRDALFVPTLREVPATRSLEEYQHLAQQCGVPVLDQGREGACTGFALATVANYLLGQRARPCQPVSARMLYEMARRYDEWEGEDYEGSSARGAIKGWHKHGVCTEQAWPSLGPNGHRLTGELAQAAGRCPLGAYFRVNHKDLVSMHNALAEVGILYATGIVHEGWQRVGADGRIELGDTRLGGHAFAIVGYDEEGFWLQNSWGDTWGRQGFAHLSYDDWLANGTDVWVVRLGVPVQLRTAQAVAAARWNGAVKANSYSFPDLRPHVISLGNDGGLRRTGTFGNDEEEVRHLLLEEFPRITQGWQRKRLLIYAHGGLVAENDALQRVAEYRAELLKHEVYPLALIWKTDFWTTITNVLQDAQRRRRPEGFLDGALDFVLDRLDDFLEPVARHAGGRMLWQEMKENARLATEGPQGALPLVLELLQELGPEVELHVVGHSAGSIVLGPFLQLLTTAGRIGSGPLKGQQGYGRQVASCTLWAPAVTTELFLETYAPAIQNGSIGRTAVFALHDAVEQDDHCANIYHKSLLYLVSNAFEEATVRRPFPHDRGTPLLGMAKFLTGDFADADVAAMVKKGDVELVLAPEIRSSTAPDFKPERQSASRHHGDFDDDEPTVRATLARILGAGPALNALKAEPANKNLFRSNADSLQQLRQSLPNPVSNSR
;
A
#
# COMPACT_ATOMS: atom_id res chain seq x y z
N MET A 1 -7.31 42.18 -30.93
CA MET A 1 -7.51 42.01 -29.48
C MET A 1 -6.32 41.26 -28.93
N PRO A 2 -5.81 41.58 -27.73
CA PRO A 2 -4.80 40.74 -27.09
C PRO A 2 -5.36 39.32 -26.91
N PRO A 3 -4.51 38.27 -26.99
CA PRO A 3 -4.95 36.90 -26.76
C PRO A 3 -5.60 36.78 -25.36
N THR A 4 -6.70 36.03 -25.27
CA THR A 4 -7.33 35.73 -23.97
C THR A 4 -6.29 35.02 -23.10
N PRO A 5 -5.99 35.52 -21.88
CA PRO A 5 -4.94 34.93 -21.07
C PRO A 5 -5.26 33.47 -20.73
N THR A 6 -4.25 32.59 -20.79
CA THR A 6 -4.40 31.17 -20.43
C THR A 6 -4.80 31.02 -18.96
N LEU A 7 -5.38 29.89 -18.56
CA LEU A 7 -5.79 29.69 -17.16
C LEU A 7 -4.62 29.89 -16.16
N PRO A 8 -3.40 29.38 -16.41
CA PRO A 8 -2.24 29.67 -15.56
C PRO A 8 -1.89 31.16 -15.50
N GLU A 9 -2.02 31.92 -16.60
CA GLU A 9 -1.81 33.37 -16.63
C GLU A 9 -2.90 34.10 -15.83
N ARG A 10 -4.16 33.69 -15.98
CA ARG A 10 -5.29 34.25 -15.20
C ARG A 10 -5.11 34.01 -13.71
N LEU A 11 -4.58 32.85 -13.32
CA LEU A 11 -4.26 32.50 -11.94
C LEU A 11 -2.95 33.13 -11.46
N ASN A 12 -2.07 33.55 -12.37
CA ASN A 12 -0.66 33.85 -12.09
C ASN A 12 -0.07 32.74 -11.21
N LEU A 13 -0.18 31.50 -11.71
CA LEU A 13 0.19 30.30 -10.97
C LEU A 13 1.70 30.11 -10.95
N LYS A 14 2.27 29.96 -9.76
CA LYS A 14 3.66 29.59 -9.52
C LYS A 14 3.74 28.24 -8.83
N THR A 15 4.63 27.38 -9.29
CA THR A 15 4.97 26.14 -8.57
C THR A 15 6.18 26.40 -7.67
N ASP A 16 6.06 26.07 -6.39
CA ASP A 16 7.13 26.19 -5.40
C ASP A 16 6.99 25.05 -4.37
N PHE A 17 7.36 23.83 -4.79
CA PHE A 17 7.12 22.64 -4.01
C PHE A 17 7.96 22.55 -2.73
N ILE A 18 7.34 21.98 -1.69
CA ILE A 18 8.07 21.50 -0.52
C ILE A 18 9.01 20.37 -0.97
N SER A 19 10.25 20.39 -0.51
CA SER A 19 11.26 19.40 -0.89
C SER A 19 10.81 17.97 -0.58
N PRO A 20 11.02 16.99 -1.48
CA PRO A 20 10.80 15.57 -1.18
C PRO A 20 11.55 15.15 0.10
N GLY A 21 10.89 14.40 0.99
CA GLY A 21 11.45 13.97 2.26
C GLY A 21 11.33 14.98 3.42
N ALA A 22 10.81 16.20 3.17
CA ALA A 22 10.46 17.11 4.26
C ALA A 22 9.35 16.52 5.13
N GLY A 23 9.46 16.64 6.46
CA GLY A 23 8.52 16.01 7.41
C GLY A 23 7.07 16.51 7.34
N ASN A 24 6.80 17.60 6.61
CA ASN A 24 5.45 18.07 6.31
C ASN A 24 4.98 17.75 4.88
N ARG A 25 5.71 16.92 4.13
CA ARG A 25 5.35 16.42 2.81
C ARG A 25 5.13 14.91 2.91
N SER A 26 3.88 14.47 2.79
CA SER A 26 3.47 13.13 3.23
C SER A 26 4.02 11.99 2.35
N GLY A 27 4.27 12.25 1.07
CA GLY A 27 4.59 11.22 0.08
C GLY A 27 3.47 10.18 -0.15
N ARG A 28 2.30 10.36 0.49
CA ARG A 28 1.14 9.46 0.41
C ARG A 28 0.26 9.85 -0.76
N ALA A 29 -0.28 8.87 -1.48
CA ALA A 29 -1.18 9.10 -2.60
C ALA A 29 -2.52 9.72 -2.15
N LEU A 30 -2.98 10.75 -2.85
CA LEU A 30 -4.27 11.41 -2.61
C LEU A 30 -5.39 10.71 -3.38
N THR A 31 -6.43 10.23 -2.69
CA THR A 31 -7.66 9.73 -3.31
C THR A 31 -8.67 10.87 -3.37
N LEU A 32 -8.53 11.71 -4.39
CA LEU A 32 -9.23 12.99 -4.47
C LEU A 32 -10.75 12.83 -4.63
N THR A 33 -11.52 13.37 -3.69
CA THR A 33 -12.99 13.47 -3.78
C THR A 33 -13.53 14.86 -3.48
N HIS A 34 -12.75 15.75 -2.85
CA HIS A 34 -13.18 17.08 -2.41
C HIS A 34 -12.11 18.17 -2.63
N ILE A 35 -12.51 19.44 -2.61
CA ILE A 35 -11.62 20.60 -2.51
C ILE A 35 -11.96 21.31 -1.20
N THR A 36 -10.96 21.54 -0.35
CA THR A 36 -11.14 22.15 0.96
C THR A 36 -10.63 23.59 0.96
N ILE A 37 -11.53 24.53 1.29
CA ILE A 37 -11.22 25.96 1.35
C ILE A 37 -10.86 26.37 2.77
N HIS A 38 -9.80 27.17 2.90
CA HIS A 38 -9.27 27.71 4.15
C HIS A 38 -8.98 29.21 4.05
N ASN A 39 -8.87 29.86 5.20
CA ASN A 39 -8.22 31.16 5.35
C ASN A 39 -6.95 30.98 6.18
N THR A 40 -5.89 31.71 5.81
CA THR A 40 -4.55 31.56 6.42
C THR A 40 -4.49 31.89 7.90
N SER A 41 -5.52 32.56 8.47
CA SER A 41 -5.54 32.97 9.89
C SER A 41 -4.37 33.90 10.24
N ASN A 42 -3.91 34.70 9.27
CA ASN A 42 -2.75 35.57 9.38
C ASN A 42 -3.04 36.93 8.73
N ALA A 43 -3.37 37.91 9.58
CA ALA A 43 -3.72 39.27 9.19
C ALA A 43 -2.49 40.21 9.05
N ASP A 44 -1.28 39.74 9.36
CA ASP A 44 -0.09 40.59 9.39
C ASP A 44 0.28 41.11 8.00
N ARG A 45 0.54 42.41 7.89
CA ARG A 45 0.91 43.04 6.60
C ARG A 45 2.13 42.33 5.99
N GLY A 46 1.95 41.80 4.77
CA GLY A 46 2.99 41.02 4.08
C GLY A 46 2.84 39.50 4.17
N ALA A 47 1.81 38.99 4.85
CA ALA A 47 1.45 37.57 4.84
C ALA A 47 0.76 37.13 3.52
N ASP A 48 1.42 37.39 2.40
CA ASP A 48 0.95 37.06 1.04
C ASP A 48 1.22 35.58 0.66
N ALA A 49 0.88 35.17 -0.57
CA ALA A 49 1.05 33.78 -0.99
C ALA A 49 2.53 33.34 -1.06
N LEU A 50 3.47 34.27 -1.32
CA LEU A 50 4.91 33.97 -1.31
C LEU A 50 5.47 33.85 0.11
N MET A 51 4.94 34.62 1.07
CA MET A 51 5.27 34.44 2.48
C MET A 51 4.83 33.03 2.92
N HIS A 52 3.59 32.65 2.63
CA HIS A 52 3.08 31.32 2.95
C HIS A 52 3.86 30.18 2.27
N ALA A 53 4.33 30.40 1.03
CA ALA A 53 5.26 29.48 0.35
C ALA A 53 6.60 29.32 1.09
N ARG A 54 7.13 30.40 1.67
CA ARG A 54 8.34 30.36 2.51
C ARG A 54 8.05 29.68 3.85
N TYR A 55 6.93 30.00 4.48
CA TYR A 55 6.50 29.41 5.75
C TYR A 55 6.32 27.90 5.64
N VAL A 56 5.63 27.41 4.61
CA VAL A 56 5.36 25.97 4.46
C VAL A 56 6.62 25.14 4.19
N LYS A 57 7.71 25.77 3.73
CA LYS A 57 9.05 25.17 3.64
C LYS A 57 9.92 25.40 4.88
N GLY A 58 9.47 26.27 5.78
CA GLY A 58 10.19 26.67 6.98
C GLY A 58 10.13 25.64 8.09
N ALA A 59 11.07 25.75 9.03
CA ALA A 59 11.21 24.81 10.15
C ALA A 59 9.93 24.69 11.00
N ASP A 60 9.15 25.77 11.18
CA ASP A 60 7.89 25.71 11.94
C ASP A 60 6.83 24.84 11.25
N ALA A 61 6.65 24.99 9.92
CA ALA A 61 5.69 24.17 9.18
C ALA A 61 6.11 22.68 9.12
N VAL A 62 7.41 22.42 8.95
CA VAL A 62 7.99 21.06 9.04
C VAL A 62 7.78 20.47 10.44
N LYS A 63 7.98 21.27 11.47
CA LYS A 63 7.75 20.88 12.87
C LYS A 63 6.26 20.62 13.13
N ARG A 64 5.37 21.48 12.69
CA ARG A 64 3.91 21.32 12.92
C ARG A 64 3.26 20.32 11.98
N ARG A 65 4.03 19.78 11.01
CA ARG A 65 3.57 18.89 9.94
C ARG A 65 2.35 19.46 9.22
N VAL A 66 2.42 20.73 8.88
CA VAL A 66 1.35 21.42 8.14
C VAL A 66 1.78 21.64 6.70
N SER A 67 0.88 21.32 5.78
CA SER A 67 1.06 21.53 4.35
C SER A 67 -0.26 21.50 3.62
N TRP A 68 -0.35 22.24 2.52
CA TRP A 68 -1.55 22.35 1.69
C TRP A 68 -1.11 22.56 0.24
N HIS A 69 -2.04 22.36 -0.70
CA HIS A 69 -1.70 22.37 -2.12
C HIS A 69 -1.48 23.77 -2.65
N PHE A 70 -2.29 24.75 -2.26
CA PHE A 70 -2.22 26.11 -2.81
C PHE A 70 -2.36 27.21 -1.77
N SER A 71 -1.51 28.24 -1.86
CA SER A 71 -1.78 29.56 -1.25
C SER A 71 -2.22 30.55 -2.32
N VAL A 72 -3.25 31.33 -2.05
CA VAL A 72 -3.85 32.29 -3.01
C VAL A 72 -3.95 33.67 -2.38
N ASP A 73 -3.42 34.68 -3.07
CA ASP A 73 -3.62 36.11 -2.73
C ASP A 73 -4.31 36.86 -3.90
N ASP A 74 -4.42 38.18 -3.79
CA ASP A 74 -5.05 39.03 -4.81
C ASP A 74 -4.31 39.02 -6.16
N LYS A 75 -3.02 38.67 -6.15
CA LYS A 75 -2.11 38.78 -7.30
C LYS A 75 -1.71 37.43 -7.91
N ARG A 76 -1.70 36.33 -7.14
CA ARG A 76 -1.15 35.04 -7.58
C ARG A 76 -1.68 33.83 -6.82
N CYS A 77 -1.40 32.65 -7.39
CA CYS A 77 -1.51 31.35 -6.73
C CYS A 77 -0.13 30.71 -6.63
N VAL A 78 0.21 30.12 -5.49
CA VAL A 78 1.46 29.35 -5.32
C VAL A 78 1.12 27.92 -4.92
N GLN A 79 1.61 26.95 -5.68
CA GLN A 79 1.41 25.53 -5.44
C GLN A 79 2.59 24.91 -4.69
N HIS A 80 2.31 24.26 -3.55
CA HIS A 80 3.33 23.73 -2.64
C HIS A 80 3.43 22.20 -2.66
N LEU A 81 2.39 21.51 -3.15
CA LEU A 81 2.35 20.04 -3.24
C LEU A 81 1.84 19.57 -4.62
N PRO A 82 2.27 18.39 -5.09
CA PRO A 82 1.64 17.74 -6.23
C PRO A 82 0.16 17.43 -5.96
N LEU A 83 -0.66 17.44 -7.02
CA LEU A 83 -2.10 17.16 -6.91
C LEU A 83 -2.42 15.68 -6.64
N THR A 84 -1.42 14.81 -6.72
CA THR A 84 -1.50 13.37 -6.43
C THR A 84 -1.06 13.04 -5.02
N GLU A 85 -0.63 14.02 -4.23
CA GLU A 85 -0.03 13.82 -2.92
C GLU A 85 -0.91 14.42 -1.81
N GLN A 86 -1.06 13.70 -0.69
CA GLN A 86 -1.85 14.17 0.45
C GLN A 86 -1.16 15.35 1.15
N GLY A 87 -1.92 16.43 1.40
CA GLY A 87 -1.49 17.53 2.26
C GLY A 87 -1.97 17.33 3.70
N MET A 88 -1.33 18.01 4.65
CA MET A 88 -1.72 18.01 6.06
C MET A 88 -2.37 19.35 6.44
N HIS A 89 -3.63 19.54 6.00
CA HIS A 89 -4.35 20.82 6.11
C HIS A 89 -5.75 20.72 6.73
N ALA A 90 -6.45 19.59 6.59
CA ALA A 90 -7.88 19.49 6.88
C ALA A 90 -8.22 19.23 8.36
N GLY A 91 -7.21 19.07 9.22
CA GLY A 91 -7.41 18.76 10.64
C GLY A 91 -8.03 17.38 10.91
N SER A 92 -8.22 16.55 9.87
CA SER A 92 -8.68 15.16 9.96
C SER A 92 -7.95 14.31 8.91
N SER A 93 -7.67 13.05 9.24
CA SER A 93 -7.02 12.10 8.31
C SER A 93 -7.85 11.89 7.05
N LEU A 94 -9.18 11.84 7.19
CA LEU A 94 -10.09 11.70 6.06
C LEU A 94 -10.01 12.91 5.12
N GLY A 95 -10.05 14.14 5.65
CA GLY A 95 -9.96 15.35 4.84
C GLY A 95 -8.61 15.49 4.15
N ASN A 96 -7.52 15.11 4.82
CA ASN A 96 -6.17 15.09 4.25
C ASN A 96 -6.01 14.05 3.12
N ALA A 97 -6.62 12.87 3.28
CA ALA A 97 -6.56 11.79 2.30
C ALA A 97 -7.48 12.00 1.09
N ARG A 98 -8.52 12.84 1.25
CA ARG A 98 -9.61 13.00 0.28
C ARG A 98 -9.75 14.36 -0.37
N SER A 99 -8.93 15.35 0.00
CA SER A 99 -9.09 16.70 -0.55
C SER A 99 -7.82 17.46 -0.86
N LEU A 100 -7.93 18.39 -1.83
CA LEU A 100 -6.93 19.42 -2.10
C LEU A 100 -7.17 20.65 -1.21
N GLY A 101 -6.14 21.15 -0.54
CA GLY A 101 -6.22 22.33 0.33
C GLY A 101 -5.90 23.64 -0.40
N ILE A 102 -6.81 24.61 -0.33
CA ILE A 102 -6.63 25.98 -0.83
C ILE A 102 -6.67 26.95 0.35
N GLU A 103 -5.54 27.57 0.67
CA GLU A 103 -5.37 28.60 1.70
C GLU A 103 -5.48 30.00 1.08
N ILE A 104 -6.56 30.72 1.37
CA ILE A 104 -6.78 32.08 0.91
C ILE A 104 -6.15 33.05 1.92
N CYS A 105 -5.20 33.87 1.44
CA CYS A 105 -4.55 34.88 2.26
C CYS A 105 -5.56 35.95 2.70
N GLU A 106 -5.32 36.53 3.87
CA GLU A 106 -6.21 37.53 4.49
C GLU A 106 -5.46 38.71 5.13
N ASN A 107 -4.24 38.93 4.68
CA ASN A 107 -3.33 39.86 5.31
C ASN A 107 -3.75 41.32 5.10
N ALA A 108 -3.42 42.19 6.06
CA ALA A 108 -3.63 43.63 5.92
C ALA A 108 -2.89 44.15 4.67
N GLY A 109 -3.65 44.66 3.68
CA GLY A 109 -3.11 45.24 2.45
C GLY A 109 -3.30 44.46 1.15
N ILE A 110 -4.07 43.35 1.14
CA ILE A 110 -4.55 42.72 -0.11
C ILE A 110 -5.99 43.14 -0.45
N ASP A 111 -6.35 43.03 -1.72
CA ASP A 111 -7.76 43.03 -2.12
C ASP A 111 -8.38 41.64 -1.84
N GLN A 112 -9.11 41.54 -0.72
CA GLN A 112 -9.73 40.28 -0.31
C GLN A 112 -10.75 39.75 -1.34
N ALA A 113 -11.48 40.64 -2.01
CA ALA A 113 -12.46 40.23 -3.01
C ALA A 113 -11.75 39.63 -4.24
N ALA A 114 -10.66 40.24 -4.69
CA ALA A 114 -9.82 39.70 -5.75
C ALA A 114 -9.17 38.35 -5.36
N ALA A 115 -8.69 38.21 -4.13
CA ALA A 115 -8.15 36.94 -3.62
C ALA A 115 -9.21 35.83 -3.61
N ASN A 116 -10.43 36.13 -3.15
CA ASN A 116 -11.56 35.21 -3.16
C ASN A 116 -11.96 34.83 -4.60
N GLN A 117 -11.98 35.79 -5.54
CA GLN A 117 -12.30 35.53 -6.95
C GLN A 117 -11.26 34.61 -7.60
N ARG A 118 -9.97 34.84 -7.32
CA ARG A 118 -8.87 34.01 -7.83
C ARG A 118 -8.91 32.60 -7.26
N ALA A 119 -9.20 32.45 -5.97
CA ALA A 119 -9.38 31.15 -5.34
C ALA A 119 -10.60 30.40 -5.91
N ALA A 120 -11.68 31.12 -6.22
CA ALA A 120 -12.86 30.54 -6.86
C ALA A 120 -12.56 30.05 -8.29
N LEU A 121 -11.77 30.80 -9.07
CA LEU A 121 -11.28 30.37 -10.38
C LEU A 121 -10.40 29.11 -10.28
N LEU A 122 -9.51 29.06 -9.29
CA LEU A 122 -8.67 27.88 -9.03
C LEU A 122 -9.52 26.65 -8.69
N ALA A 123 -10.49 26.80 -7.78
CA ALA A 123 -11.40 25.72 -7.40
C ALA A 123 -12.23 25.24 -8.60
N ALA A 124 -12.77 26.15 -9.42
CA ALA A 124 -13.52 25.80 -10.62
C ALA A 124 -12.67 24.99 -11.62
N ALA A 125 -11.42 25.38 -11.83
CA ALA A 125 -10.51 24.65 -12.70
C ALA A 125 -10.16 23.26 -12.17
N LEU A 126 -9.98 23.12 -10.85
CA LEU A 126 -9.74 21.82 -10.22
C LEU A 126 -10.98 20.91 -10.31
N LEU A 127 -12.19 21.44 -10.11
CA LEU A 127 -13.44 20.69 -10.29
C LEU A 127 -13.53 20.13 -11.72
N GLN A 128 -13.31 20.97 -12.74
CA GLN A 128 -13.38 20.55 -14.13
C GLN A 128 -12.26 19.55 -14.50
N ARG A 129 -11.04 19.75 -13.98
CA ARG A 129 -9.91 18.82 -14.22
C ARG A 129 -10.18 17.42 -13.68
N PHE A 130 -10.81 17.32 -12.51
CA PHE A 130 -11.03 16.05 -11.81
C PHE A 130 -12.46 15.52 -11.93
N GLY A 131 -13.32 16.16 -12.74
CA GLY A 131 -14.71 15.73 -12.93
C GLY A 131 -15.55 15.78 -11.65
N LEU A 132 -15.23 16.68 -10.71
CA LEU A 132 -15.93 16.79 -9.43
C LEU A 132 -17.12 17.76 -9.53
N PRO A 133 -18.28 17.43 -8.93
CA PRO A 133 -19.41 18.35 -8.90
C PRO A 133 -19.22 19.45 -7.83
N LEU A 134 -19.95 20.56 -7.96
CA LEU A 134 -19.76 21.78 -7.16
C LEU A 134 -19.88 21.55 -5.64
N GLU A 135 -20.75 20.63 -5.22
CA GLU A 135 -20.94 20.24 -3.82
C GLU A 135 -19.70 19.62 -3.17
N ARG A 136 -18.68 19.23 -3.95
CA ARG A 136 -17.41 18.74 -3.43
C ARG A 136 -16.43 19.84 -3.02
N VAL A 137 -16.80 21.12 -3.18
CA VAL A 137 -16.08 22.24 -2.57
C VAL A 137 -16.63 22.50 -1.18
N VAL A 138 -15.84 22.19 -0.16
CA VAL A 138 -16.26 22.23 1.26
C VAL A 138 -15.35 23.16 2.08
N PRO A 139 -15.86 23.78 3.16
CA PRO A 139 -15.02 24.51 4.10
C PRO A 139 -14.19 23.55 4.94
N HIS A 140 -13.06 23.99 5.50
CA HIS A 140 -12.35 23.22 6.52
C HIS A 140 -13.25 22.79 7.70
N LYS A 141 -14.22 23.63 8.08
CA LYS A 141 -15.26 23.31 9.07
C LYS A 141 -15.96 21.97 8.83
N HIS A 142 -16.12 21.54 7.57
CA HIS A 142 -16.71 20.25 7.21
C HIS A 142 -15.95 19.06 7.80
N TRP A 143 -14.61 19.18 7.93
CA TRP A 143 -13.74 18.09 8.35
C TRP A 143 -13.46 18.09 9.85
N SER A 144 -13.23 19.27 10.44
CA SER A 144 -12.72 19.40 11.81
C SER A 144 -13.66 20.16 12.75
N GLY A 145 -14.74 20.75 12.23
CA GLY A 145 -15.62 21.65 12.99
C GLY A 145 -15.03 23.02 13.30
N LYS A 146 -13.76 23.29 12.95
CA LYS A 146 -13.09 24.59 13.14
C LYS A 146 -13.82 25.68 12.38
N GLN A 147 -13.93 26.88 12.94
CA GLN A 147 -14.45 28.05 12.22
C GLN A 147 -13.43 28.54 11.19
N CYS A 148 -13.28 27.79 10.11
CA CYS A 148 -12.42 28.11 8.97
C CYS A 148 -13.11 27.59 7.70
N PRO A 149 -13.14 28.36 6.59
CA PRO A 149 -12.59 29.71 6.37
C PRO A 149 -13.46 30.81 6.99
N HIS A 150 -13.00 31.48 8.05
CA HIS A 150 -13.85 32.36 8.87
C HIS A 150 -14.38 33.59 8.12
N LEU A 151 -13.71 34.05 7.06
CA LEU A 151 -14.17 35.17 6.24
C LEU A 151 -15.26 34.79 5.23
N LEU A 152 -15.47 33.50 4.97
CA LEU A 152 -16.39 32.99 3.94
C LEU A 152 -17.56 32.19 4.53
N LEU A 153 -17.52 31.85 5.81
CA LEU A 153 -18.58 31.13 6.49
C LEU A 153 -19.83 32.01 6.65
N ASP A 154 -20.98 31.52 6.22
CA ASP A 154 -22.27 32.11 6.52
C ASP A 154 -22.78 31.71 7.92
N ALA A 155 -23.95 32.23 8.32
CA ALA A 155 -24.58 31.93 9.62
C ALA A 155 -24.87 30.43 9.83
N LYS A 156 -24.93 29.63 8.77
CA LYS A 156 -25.13 28.17 8.83
C LYS A 156 -23.80 27.41 8.85
N GLY A 157 -22.66 28.10 8.81
CA GLY A 157 -21.34 27.49 8.77
C GLY A 157 -21.00 26.88 7.41
N THR A 158 -21.62 27.35 6.33
CA THR A 158 -21.31 26.92 4.95
C THR A 158 -20.61 28.05 4.18
N ILE A 159 -20.08 27.76 3.00
CA ILE A 159 -19.40 28.74 2.13
C ILE A 159 -20.26 29.11 0.91
N GLY A 160 -21.59 29.22 1.10
CA GLY A 160 -22.55 29.42 0.01
C GLY A 160 -22.27 30.63 -0.87
N GLY A 161 -21.76 31.73 -0.30
CA GLY A 161 -21.32 32.91 -1.07
C GLY A 161 -20.15 32.60 -2.00
N PHE A 162 -19.15 31.87 -1.50
CA PHE A 162 -17.99 31.44 -2.29
C PHE A 162 -18.38 30.43 -3.38
N LEU A 163 -19.29 29.49 -3.10
CA LEU A 163 -19.78 28.54 -4.11
C LEU A 163 -20.46 29.22 -5.30
N LYS A 164 -21.10 30.38 -5.09
CA LYS A 164 -21.64 31.20 -6.20
C LYS A 164 -20.51 31.74 -7.09
N LEU A 165 -19.39 32.15 -6.50
CA LEU A 165 -18.21 32.59 -7.26
C LEU A 165 -17.60 31.43 -8.04
N VAL A 166 -17.45 30.26 -7.42
CA VAL A 166 -16.92 29.04 -8.09
C VAL A 166 -17.82 28.66 -9.26
N LYS A 167 -19.15 28.64 -9.07
CA LYS A 167 -20.10 28.36 -10.14
C LYS A 167 -20.01 29.37 -11.29
N ALA A 168 -19.85 30.66 -10.97
CA ALA A 168 -19.69 31.71 -11.97
C ALA A 168 -18.38 31.58 -12.76
N GLU A 169 -17.28 31.18 -12.12
CA GLU A 169 -16.01 30.92 -12.82
C GLU A 169 -16.07 29.62 -13.64
N LEU A 170 -16.70 28.56 -13.14
CA LEU A 170 -16.88 27.30 -13.86
C LEU A 170 -17.64 27.51 -15.17
N ALA A 171 -18.65 28.38 -15.19
CA ALA A 171 -19.39 28.75 -16.40
C ALA A 171 -18.56 29.55 -17.43
N LYS A 172 -17.44 30.15 -17.02
CA LYS A 172 -16.53 30.92 -17.88
C LYS A 172 -15.36 30.07 -18.41
N LEU A 173 -15.17 28.84 -17.92
CA LEU A 173 -14.09 27.97 -18.36
C LEU A 173 -14.47 27.27 -19.69
N PRO A 174 -13.51 27.11 -20.62
CA PRO A 174 -13.73 26.35 -21.84
C PRO A 174 -13.95 24.86 -21.52
N ALA A 175 -14.69 24.13 -22.37
CA ALA A 175 -15.08 22.73 -22.11
C ALA A 175 -13.91 21.75 -21.90
N ALA A 176 -12.71 22.07 -22.42
CA ALA A 176 -11.48 21.33 -22.17
C ALA A 176 -10.44 22.24 -21.50
N LEU A 177 -9.92 21.83 -20.34
CA LEU A 177 -8.81 22.52 -19.68
C LEU A 177 -7.46 22.06 -20.26
N PRO A 178 -6.50 22.96 -20.50
CA PRO A 178 -5.14 22.58 -20.83
C PRO A 178 -4.47 21.83 -19.64
N PRO A 179 -3.50 20.93 -19.89
CA PRO A 179 -2.84 20.10 -18.87
C PRO A 179 -2.13 20.87 -17.74
N ALA A 180 -1.88 22.17 -17.92
CA ALA A 180 -1.05 23.00 -17.07
C ALA A 180 -1.77 23.47 -15.78
N LEU A 181 -1.97 22.56 -14.83
CA LEU A 181 -1.95 22.91 -13.40
C LEU A 181 -0.84 22.02 -12.79
N ALA A 182 0.39 22.48 -13.05
CA ALA A 182 1.75 22.05 -12.65
C ALA A 182 2.37 20.76 -13.21
N ASP A 183 3.30 20.94 -14.15
CA ASP A 183 4.65 20.35 -14.16
C ASP A 183 5.66 21.52 -14.06
N GLY A 184 6.33 21.68 -12.91
CA GLY A 184 7.20 22.83 -12.66
C GLY A 184 8.56 22.75 -13.38
N ARG A 185 8.80 23.64 -14.35
CA ARG A 185 10.15 24.10 -14.74
C ARG A 185 10.15 25.62 -14.86
N ALA A 186 10.88 26.29 -13.96
CA ALA A 186 11.13 27.73 -14.02
C ALA A 186 12.26 28.01 -15.03
N GLY A 187 12.05 29.00 -15.89
CA GLY A 187 12.98 29.38 -16.95
C GLY A 187 14.19 30.20 -16.49
N THR A 188 15.23 30.13 -17.30
CA THR A 188 16.32 31.12 -17.41
C THR A 188 16.42 31.52 -18.89
N GLY A 189 16.13 32.79 -19.21
CA GLY A 189 16.29 33.36 -20.57
C GLY A 189 17.75 33.82 -20.86
N PRO A 190 18.02 34.58 -21.95
CA PRO A 190 17.09 35.21 -22.90
C PRO A 190 17.23 34.74 -24.36
N ALA A 191 16.19 35.04 -25.14
CA ALA A 191 16.10 34.82 -26.58
C ALA A 191 16.89 35.86 -27.40
N LEU A 192 17.41 35.44 -28.55
CA LEU A 192 17.78 36.31 -29.67
C LEU A 192 16.76 36.12 -30.80
N ALA A 193 16.36 37.23 -31.40
CA ALA A 193 15.20 37.43 -32.27
C ALA A 193 15.42 37.10 -33.75
N LEU A 194 14.33 36.90 -34.50
CA LEU A 194 13.94 37.49 -35.81
C LEU A 194 12.67 36.75 -36.31
N ALA A 195 11.49 37.38 -36.35
CA ALA A 195 10.87 38.11 -37.50
C ALA A 195 10.61 37.20 -38.72
N ALA A 196 9.52 37.25 -39.49
CA ALA A 196 8.22 37.92 -39.55
C ALA A 196 7.48 37.27 -40.76
N ASP A 197 6.21 37.65 -40.97
CA ASP A 197 5.40 37.52 -42.21
C ASP A 197 4.74 36.15 -42.52
N ALA A 198 3.50 36.05 -43.01
CA ALA A 198 2.51 37.05 -43.44
C ALA A 198 1.07 36.50 -43.35
N THR A 199 0.14 37.45 -43.34
CA THR A 199 -1.33 37.41 -43.27
C THR A 199 -2.06 37.01 -44.58
N ALA A 200 -3.25 36.40 -44.47
CA ALA A 200 -4.50 36.74 -45.21
C ALA A 200 -5.63 35.75 -44.80
N ALA A 201 -6.64 36.13 -44.00
CA ALA A 201 -7.89 36.84 -44.31
C ALA A 201 -8.97 35.99 -45.06
N VAL A 202 -10.13 35.79 -44.41
CA VAL A 202 -11.51 36.18 -44.84
C VAL A 202 -12.59 35.42 -44.04
N THR A 203 -13.47 36.17 -43.38
CA THR A 203 -14.74 35.82 -42.68
C THR A 203 -15.97 36.05 -43.61
N PRO A 204 -17.26 36.05 -43.15
CA PRO A 204 -18.12 35.04 -42.48
C PRO A 204 -19.57 34.97 -43.09
N ALA A 205 -20.49 34.14 -42.56
CA ALA A 205 -21.96 34.39 -42.52
C ALA A 205 -22.69 33.33 -41.63
N MET A 206 -23.28 33.68 -40.47
CA MET A 206 -24.71 34.03 -40.20
C MET A 206 -25.71 32.91 -40.60
N THR A 207 -26.64 32.42 -39.75
CA THR A 207 -27.84 33.12 -39.24
C THR A 207 -28.57 32.35 -38.10
N ARG A 208 -29.38 33.09 -37.31
CA ARG A 208 -30.17 32.77 -36.08
C ARG A 208 -31.44 31.91 -36.31
N ALA A 209 -31.93 31.25 -35.24
CA ALA A 209 -33.28 31.39 -34.61
C ALA A 209 -33.48 30.27 -33.55
N ALA A 210 -33.57 30.54 -32.24
CA ALA A 210 -34.72 30.99 -31.42
C ALA A 210 -35.70 29.87 -31.01
N ALA A 211 -35.85 29.69 -29.68
CA ALA A 211 -36.73 28.74 -28.96
C ALA A 211 -38.23 29.18 -28.95
N PRO A 212 -39.20 28.45 -28.33
CA PRO A 212 -39.43 28.63 -26.87
C PRO A 212 -40.03 27.44 -26.04
N THR A 213 -39.76 27.55 -24.73
CA THR A 213 -40.39 27.15 -23.43
C THR A 213 -41.60 26.21 -23.23
N ASP A 214 -41.45 25.44 -22.13
CA ASP A 214 -42.34 25.12 -20.98
C ASP A 214 -43.66 24.35 -21.11
N GLN A 215 -43.80 23.28 -20.30
CA GLN A 215 -44.88 23.14 -19.31
C GLN A 215 -44.67 21.99 -18.28
N LEU A 216 -45.20 22.23 -17.08
CA LEU A 216 -45.11 21.54 -15.80
C LEU A 216 -46.20 20.46 -15.55
N PHE A 217 -46.05 19.77 -14.40
CA PHE A 217 -47.00 18.93 -13.61
C PHE A 217 -47.09 17.43 -13.97
N ALA A 218 -47.39 16.50 -13.05
CA ALA A 218 -47.18 16.28 -11.62
C ALA A 218 -47.65 14.83 -11.31
N LEU A 219 -47.00 14.19 -10.32
CA LEU A 219 -47.45 13.14 -9.36
C LEU A 219 -48.57 12.15 -9.73
N ASP A 220 -48.31 10.85 -9.53
CA ASP A 220 -49.05 10.03 -8.54
C ASP A 220 -48.38 8.68 -8.26
N ALA A 221 -48.72 8.12 -7.10
CA ALA A 221 -48.01 7.10 -6.34
C ALA A 221 -48.54 5.66 -6.51
N GLU A 222 -47.72 4.72 -6.01
CA GLU A 222 -48.05 3.45 -5.30
C GLU A 222 -47.45 2.15 -5.88
N GLY A 223 -46.77 1.40 -5.00
CA GLY A 223 -47.01 -0.04 -4.87
C GLY A 223 -45.97 -1.04 -5.40
N THR A 224 -45.29 -1.69 -4.46
CA THR A 224 -44.89 -3.12 -4.43
C THR A 224 -43.53 -3.60 -4.99
N SER A 225 -43.00 -4.57 -4.25
CA SER A 225 -41.69 -5.23 -4.31
C SER A 225 -41.49 -6.16 -5.51
N SER A 226 -40.24 -6.34 -5.94
CA SER A 226 -39.59 -7.67 -6.06
C SER A 226 -38.20 -7.56 -6.69
N ASP A 227 -37.33 -8.48 -6.27
CA ASP A 227 -36.02 -8.77 -6.85
C ASP A 227 -36.02 -8.82 -8.37
N THR A 228 -35.01 -8.22 -9.00
CA THR A 228 -34.46 -8.73 -10.26
C THR A 228 -33.13 -8.04 -10.57
N VAL A 229 -32.09 -8.88 -10.66
CA VAL A 229 -30.80 -8.65 -11.32
C VAL A 229 -30.99 -7.81 -12.59
N ARG A 230 -30.42 -6.60 -12.63
CA ARG A 230 -30.43 -5.77 -13.84
C ARG A 230 -29.11 -5.92 -14.60
N ALA A 231 -29.19 -6.75 -15.63
CA ALA A 231 -28.26 -6.84 -16.74
C ALA A 231 -28.00 -5.48 -17.38
N ASN A 232 -26.73 -5.24 -17.73
CA ASN A 232 -26.24 -4.12 -18.51
C ASN A 232 -27.01 -3.99 -19.83
N ARG A 233 -27.77 -2.90 -19.99
CA ARG A 233 -28.44 -2.55 -21.24
C ARG A 233 -27.52 -1.65 -22.06
N VAL A 234 -26.90 -2.25 -23.07
CA VAL A 234 -26.20 -1.55 -24.15
C VAL A 234 -27.21 -0.64 -24.86
N ILE A 235 -27.01 0.68 -24.82
CA ILE A 235 -27.78 1.63 -25.61
C ILE A 235 -27.18 1.63 -27.02
N SER A 236 -27.86 0.93 -27.93
CA SER A 236 -27.64 1.02 -29.38
C SER A 236 -28.37 2.25 -29.91
N LEU A 237 -27.62 3.30 -30.27
CA LEU A 237 -28.11 4.35 -31.17
C LEU A 237 -27.79 3.93 -32.61
N ALA A 238 -28.83 3.58 -33.36
CA ALA A 238 -28.74 3.28 -34.77
C ALA A 238 -28.54 4.57 -35.58
N GLY A 239 -27.37 4.71 -36.23
CA GLY A 239 -27.04 5.79 -37.15
C GLY A 239 -25.94 5.35 -38.12
N LYS A 240 -26.36 4.94 -39.32
CA LYS A 240 -25.65 4.53 -40.55
C LYS A 240 -24.12 4.80 -40.64
N GLY A 241 -23.37 3.70 -40.78
CA GLY A 241 -21.99 3.63 -41.28
C GLY A 241 -21.23 2.42 -40.70
N LYS A 242 -21.41 1.21 -41.24
CA LYS A 242 -20.73 0.00 -40.76
C LYS A 242 -19.24 0.03 -41.14
N ALA A 243 -18.35 0.26 -40.17
CA ALA A 243 -16.97 -0.22 -40.24
C ALA A 243 -16.95 -1.68 -39.75
N THR A 244 -16.70 -2.63 -40.65
CA THR A 244 -16.62 -4.07 -40.36
C THR A 244 -15.18 -4.49 -40.04
N GLY A 245 -14.63 -3.98 -38.93
CA GLY A 245 -13.37 -4.45 -38.36
C GLY A 245 -13.60 -5.32 -37.12
N PRO A 246 -12.69 -6.23 -36.77
CA PRO A 246 -12.76 -6.99 -35.51
C PRO A 246 -12.81 -6.03 -34.30
N SER A 247 -13.68 -6.36 -33.33
CA SER A 247 -13.85 -5.59 -32.09
C SER A 247 -12.89 -6.12 -31.02
N TYR A 248 -11.84 -5.36 -30.70
CA TYR A 248 -10.89 -5.63 -29.62
C TYR A 248 -11.23 -4.83 -28.36
N VAL A 249 -10.86 -5.34 -27.18
CA VAL A 249 -11.04 -4.62 -25.90
C VAL A 249 -9.84 -3.71 -25.66
N LEU A 250 -10.12 -2.40 -25.51
CA LEU A 250 -9.14 -1.31 -25.42
C LEU A 250 -9.23 -0.63 -24.04
N ASN A 251 -8.59 -1.23 -23.04
CA ASN A 251 -8.76 -0.86 -21.64
C ASN A 251 -7.45 -0.75 -20.84
N ALA A 252 -6.30 -0.58 -21.51
CA ALA A 252 -5.08 -0.18 -20.81
C ALA A 252 -5.30 1.20 -20.19
N ARG A 253 -4.94 1.36 -18.91
CA ARG A 253 -5.03 2.65 -18.22
C ARG A 253 -3.65 3.29 -18.11
N PRO A 254 -3.54 4.61 -18.27
CA PRO A 254 -2.31 5.34 -17.98
C PRO A 254 -1.87 5.13 -16.53
N ASP A 255 -0.57 5.03 -16.30
CA ASP A 255 -0.02 4.93 -14.95
C ASP A 255 -0.31 6.22 -14.15
N SER A 256 -0.89 6.08 -12.96
CA SER A 256 -0.93 7.13 -11.93
C SER A 256 0.49 7.62 -11.61
N LEU A 257 0.67 8.90 -11.28
CA LEU A 257 2.01 9.44 -10.97
C LEU A 257 2.58 8.85 -9.66
N ASP A 258 3.69 8.11 -9.74
CA ASP A 258 4.45 7.60 -8.58
C ASP A 258 5.87 8.20 -8.60
N PHE A 259 6.20 9.03 -7.62
CA PHE A 259 7.49 9.73 -7.53
C PHE A 259 8.69 8.80 -7.24
N ARG A 260 8.45 7.51 -6.98
CA ARG A 260 9.49 6.50 -6.81
C ARG A 260 9.88 5.82 -8.11
N ASP A 261 9.17 6.08 -9.21
CA ASP A 261 9.56 5.59 -10.53
C ASP A 261 10.95 6.13 -10.86
N ALA A 262 11.93 5.23 -10.98
CA ALA A 262 13.26 5.60 -11.44
C ALA A 262 13.20 5.95 -12.92
N LEU A 263 13.60 7.17 -13.28
CA LEU A 263 13.68 7.58 -14.68
C LEU A 263 14.89 6.95 -15.35
N PHE A 264 14.74 6.55 -16.60
CA PHE A 264 15.83 6.11 -17.44
C PHE A 264 16.80 7.27 -17.68
N VAL A 265 18.10 6.99 -17.53
CA VAL A 265 19.18 7.93 -17.81
C VAL A 265 20.05 7.33 -18.91
N PRO A 266 20.15 7.96 -20.10
CA PRO A 266 20.94 7.45 -21.22
C PRO A 266 22.43 7.29 -20.90
N THR A 267 23.08 6.31 -21.54
CA THR A 267 24.49 5.93 -21.31
C THR A 267 25.50 6.58 -22.28
N LEU A 268 25.12 7.67 -22.98
CA LEU A 268 25.91 8.32 -24.03
C LEU A 268 26.44 7.36 -25.12
N ARG A 269 25.82 6.19 -25.26
CA ARG A 269 26.10 5.26 -26.35
C ARG A 269 25.58 5.86 -27.66
N GLU A 270 26.32 5.65 -28.74
CA GLU A 270 25.89 6.07 -30.07
C GLU A 270 24.50 5.50 -30.42
N VAL A 271 23.60 6.38 -30.84
CA VAL A 271 22.22 6.06 -31.22
C VAL A 271 22.17 5.98 -32.75
N PRO A 272 21.84 4.82 -33.35
CA PRO A 272 21.70 4.70 -34.79
C PRO A 272 20.65 5.68 -35.35
N ALA A 273 20.84 6.17 -36.58
CA ALA A 273 19.86 7.04 -37.22
C ALA A 273 18.51 6.35 -37.47
N THR A 274 18.54 5.02 -37.68
CA THR A 274 17.35 4.17 -37.84
C THR A 274 17.58 2.82 -37.15
N ARG A 275 16.48 2.17 -36.78
CA ARG A 275 16.41 0.76 -36.39
C ARG A 275 15.23 0.14 -37.13
N SER A 276 15.51 -0.60 -38.20
CA SER A 276 14.45 -1.04 -39.11
C SER A 276 13.61 -2.15 -38.51
N LEU A 277 12.37 -2.29 -39.01
CA LEU A 277 11.52 -3.42 -38.66
C LEU A 277 12.15 -4.74 -39.11
N GLU A 278 12.82 -4.78 -40.26
CA GLU A 278 13.47 -5.98 -40.80
C GLU A 278 14.58 -6.50 -39.87
N GLU A 279 15.37 -5.59 -39.28
CA GLU A 279 16.39 -5.94 -38.28
C GLU A 279 15.76 -6.60 -37.05
N TYR A 280 14.66 -6.02 -36.54
CA TYR A 280 13.91 -6.60 -35.43
C TYR A 280 13.32 -7.95 -35.80
N GLN A 281 12.67 -8.09 -36.96
CA GLN A 281 12.03 -9.33 -37.39
C GLN A 281 13.03 -10.46 -37.55
N HIS A 282 14.22 -10.18 -38.09
CA HIS A 282 15.28 -11.17 -38.18
C HIS A 282 15.75 -11.63 -36.78
N LEU A 283 15.97 -10.70 -35.85
CA LEU A 283 16.29 -11.05 -34.46
C LEU A 283 15.16 -11.82 -33.77
N ALA A 284 13.91 -11.38 -33.94
CA ALA A 284 12.72 -12.00 -33.39
C ALA A 284 12.56 -13.44 -33.89
N GLN A 285 12.81 -13.69 -35.18
CA GLN A 285 12.78 -15.03 -35.76
C GLN A 285 13.90 -15.91 -35.20
N GLN A 286 15.13 -15.40 -35.06
CA GLN A 286 16.23 -16.12 -34.43
C GLN A 286 15.95 -16.45 -32.96
N CYS A 287 15.29 -15.53 -32.26
CA CYS A 287 14.97 -15.59 -30.84
C CYS A 287 13.68 -16.36 -30.53
N GLY A 288 12.86 -16.67 -31.54
CA GLY A 288 11.54 -17.29 -31.37
C GLY A 288 10.52 -16.37 -30.69
N VAL A 289 10.57 -15.05 -30.92
CA VAL A 289 9.60 -14.09 -30.37
C VAL A 289 8.30 -14.18 -31.16
N PRO A 290 7.17 -14.59 -30.55
CA PRO A 290 5.90 -14.74 -31.26
C PRO A 290 5.20 -13.39 -31.45
N VAL A 291 4.43 -13.27 -32.55
CA VAL A 291 3.33 -12.30 -32.64
C VAL A 291 2.14 -12.90 -31.90
N LEU A 292 1.68 -12.24 -30.85
CA LEU A 292 0.63 -12.76 -29.98
C LEU A 292 -0.75 -12.25 -30.40
N ASP A 293 -1.80 -12.94 -29.96
CA ASP A 293 -3.20 -12.52 -30.14
C ASP A 293 -3.93 -12.58 -28.80
N GLN A 294 -4.32 -11.41 -28.28
CA GLN A 294 -5.07 -11.27 -27.02
C GLN A 294 -6.55 -11.61 -27.18
N GLY A 295 -7.04 -11.77 -28.41
CA GLY A 295 -8.45 -11.99 -28.72
C GLY A 295 -9.34 -10.86 -28.21
N ARG A 296 -10.44 -11.24 -27.55
CA ARG A 296 -11.45 -10.30 -27.02
C ARG A 296 -11.22 -9.89 -25.58
N GLU A 297 -10.06 -10.19 -25.03
CA GLU A 297 -9.78 -9.90 -23.63
C GLU A 297 -9.00 -8.60 -23.47
N GLY A 298 -9.29 -7.89 -22.38
CA GLY A 298 -8.59 -6.69 -21.96
C GLY A 298 -7.17 -6.91 -21.42
N ALA A 299 -6.42 -7.84 -22.00
CA ALA A 299 -5.16 -8.37 -21.47
C ALA A 299 -3.90 -7.73 -22.10
N CYS A 300 -4.06 -6.67 -22.90
CA CYS A 300 -3.00 -6.05 -23.70
C CYS A 300 -1.70 -5.77 -22.92
N THR A 301 -1.79 -5.29 -21.67
CA THR A 301 -0.62 -5.01 -20.81
C THR A 301 0.27 -6.24 -20.60
N GLY A 302 -0.32 -7.41 -20.35
CA GLY A 302 0.41 -8.68 -20.18
C GLY A 302 1.00 -9.18 -21.49
N PHE A 303 0.26 -9.07 -22.59
CA PHE A 303 0.69 -9.51 -23.92
C PHE A 303 1.84 -8.66 -24.49
N ALA A 304 1.76 -7.34 -24.36
CA ALA A 304 2.83 -6.44 -24.74
C ALA A 304 4.09 -6.67 -23.90
N LEU A 305 3.95 -6.89 -22.59
CA LEU A 305 5.09 -7.19 -21.72
C LEU A 305 5.69 -8.59 -22.00
N ALA A 306 4.87 -9.58 -22.37
CA ALA A 306 5.35 -10.90 -22.81
C ALA A 306 6.22 -10.81 -24.06
N THR A 307 5.85 -9.97 -25.03
CA THR A 307 6.67 -9.69 -26.21
C THR A 307 8.04 -9.16 -25.82
N VAL A 308 8.07 -8.17 -24.90
CA VAL A 308 9.31 -7.59 -24.36
C VAL A 308 10.15 -8.65 -23.64
N ALA A 309 9.53 -9.50 -22.82
CA ALA A 309 10.21 -10.56 -22.10
C ALA A 309 10.81 -11.62 -23.03
N ASN A 310 10.05 -12.06 -24.04
CA ASN A 310 10.51 -13.04 -25.04
C ASN A 310 11.69 -12.48 -25.86
N TYR A 311 11.63 -11.21 -26.27
CA TYR A 311 12.75 -10.56 -26.94
C TYR A 311 14.02 -10.57 -26.08
N LEU A 312 13.91 -10.14 -24.82
CA LEU A 312 15.06 -10.09 -23.91
C LEU A 312 15.62 -11.49 -23.59
N LEU A 313 14.77 -12.51 -23.54
CA LEU A 313 15.18 -13.90 -23.33
C LEU A 313 15.96 -14.44 -24.53
N GLY A 314 15.47 -14.22 -25.74
CA GLY A 314 16.15 -14.65 -26.97
C GLY A 314 17.55 -14.04 -27.13
N GLN A 315 17.72 -12.78 -26.71
CA GLN A 315 19.02 -12.10 -26.69
C GLN A 315 20.05 -12.77 -25.77
N ARG A 316 19.66 -13.70 -24.87
CA ARG A 316 20.59 -14.46 -24.01
C ARG A 316 21.23 -15.68 -24.70
N ALA A 317 21.07 -15.84 -26.02
CA ALA A 317 21.69 -16.89 -26.83
C ALA A 317 21.38 -18.33 -26.36
N ARG A 318 20.18 -18.56 -25.80
CA ARG A 318 19.66 -19.88 -25.44
C ARG A 318 18.25 -20.04 -25.98
N PRO A 319 17.87 -21.20 -26.54
CA PRO A 319 16.47 -21.48 -26.88
C PRO A 319 15.65 -21.38 -25.59
N CYS A 320 14.68 -20.46 -25.57
CA CYS A 320 13.79 -20.25 -24.44
C CYS A 320 12.36 -20.51 -24.92
N GLN A 321 11.56 -21.22 -24.12
CA GLN A 321 10.13 -21.27 -24.37
C GLN A 321 9.53 -19.87 -24.17
N PRO A 322 8.50 -19.49 -24.95
CA PRO A 322 7.78 -18.24 -24.72
C PRO A 322 7.25 -18.14 -23.30
N VAL A 323 7.25 -16.93 -22.74
CA VAL A 323 6.65 -16.64 -21.43
C VAL A 323 5.14 -16.53 -21.53
N SER A 324 4.46 -16.73 -20.40
CA SER A 324 3.01 -16.60 -20.30
C SER A 324 2.55 -15.14 -20.28
N ALA A 325 1.82 -14.73 -21.32
CA ALA A 325 1.17 -13.42 -21.36
C ALA A 325 0.04 -13.30 -20.34
N ARG A 326 -0.69 -14.40 -20.12
CA ARG A 326 -1.76 -14.49 -19.12
C ARG A 326 -1.26 -14.27 -17.70
N MET A 327 -0.15 -14.92 -17.31
CA MET A 327 0.42 -14.71 -15.98
C MET A 327 0.79 -13.25 -15.77
N LEU A 328 1.40 -12.60 -16.75
CA LEU A 328 1.75 -11.17 -16.66
C LEU A 328 0.51 -10.28 -16.50
N TYR A 329 -0.58 -10.59 -17.21
CA TYR A 329 -1.84 -9.86 -17.09
C TYR A 329 -2.51 -10.07 -15.71
N GLU A 330 -2.58 -11.30 -15.21
CA GLU A 330 -3.17 -11.58 -13.90
C GLU A 330 -2.35 -10.96 -12.77
N MET A 331 -1.02 -11.01 -12.87
CA MET A 331 -0.15 -10.28 -11.94
C MET A 331 -0.32 -8.76 -12.11
N ALA A 332 -0.55 -8.24 -13.31
CA ALA A 332 -0.81 -6.82 -13.50
C ALA A 332 -2.04 -6.37 -12.70
N ARG A 333 -3.14 -7.12 -12.76
CA ARG A 333 -4.37 -6.87 -11.97
C ARG A 333 -4.11 -6.93 -10.46
N ARG A 334 -3.27 -7.85 -10.01
CA ARG A 334 -2.90 -8.02 -8.58
C ARG A 334 -2.17 -6.81 -7.99
N TYR A 335 -1.44 -6.07 -8.81
CA TYR A 335 -0.61 -4.93 -8.41
C TYR A 335 -1.13 -3.59 -8.90
N ASP A 336 -2.29 -3.57 -9.55
CA ASP A 336 -2.85 -2.33 -10.06
C ASP A 336 -3.30 -1.41 -8.93
N GLU A 337 -3.29 -0.11 -9.19
CA GLU A 337 -3.55 0.93 -8.19
C GLU A 337 -5.04 1.27 -8.05
N TRP A 338 -5.90 0.54 -8.78
CA TRP A 338 -7.35 0.78 -8.90
C TRP A 338 -8.15 -0.36 -8.26
N GLU A 339 -8.02 -0.54 -6.95
CA GLU A 339 -8.75 -1.57 -6.19
C GLU A 339 -10.25 -1.22 -6.08
N GLY A 340 -11.15 -2.18 -6.37
CA GLY A 340 -12.59 -2.07 -6.07
C GLY A 340 -13.51 -1.56 -7.19
N GLU A 341 -13.01 -1.34 -8.41
CA GLU A 341 -13.85 -1.17 -9.59
C GLU A 341 -14.08 -2.55 -10.23
N ASP A 342 -15.32 -2.92 -10.56
CA ASP A 342 -15.57 -4.05 -11.50
C ASP A 342 -15.12 -3.59 -12.90
N TYR A 343 -13.80 -3.61 -13.15
CA TYR A 343 -13.23 -3.23 -14.44
C TYR A 343 -12.45 -4.37 -15.06
N GLU A 344 -12.58 -4.46 -16.38
CA GLU A 344 -11.69 -5.23 -17.24
C GLU A 344 -10.53 -4.30 -17.59
N GLY A 345 -9.27 -4.71 -17.38
CA GLY A 345 -8.04 -3.96 -17.76
C GLY A 345 -6.90 -4.07 -16.73
N SER A 346 -5.75 -3.46 -17.03
CA SER A 346 -4.71 -3.16 -16.02
C SER A 346 -3.74 -2.05 -16.48
N SER A 347 -2.86 -1.58 -15.58
CA SER A 347 -1.79 -0.61 -15.87
C SER A 347 -0.45 -1.25 -16.27
N ALA A 348 0.38 -0.49 -16.99
CA ALA A 348 1.74 -0.90 -17.38
C ALA A 348 2.63 -1.11 -16.16
N ARG A 349 2.56 -0.19 -15.18
CA ARG A 349 3.30 -0.33 -13.92
C ARG A 349 2.85 -1.56 -13.15
N GLY A 350 1.55 -1.88 -13.12
CA GLY A 350 1.03 -3.09 -12.51
C GLY A 350 1.70 -4.35 -13.06
N ALA A 351 1.78 -4.46 -14.40
CA ALA A 351 2.43 -5.59 -15.08
C ALA A 351 3.93 -5.71 -14.73
N ILE A 352 4.65 -4.58 -14.72
CA ILE A 352 6.07 -4.52 -14.33
C ILE A 352 6.27 -4.92 -12.87
N LYS A 353 5.44 -4.40 -11.96
CA LYS A 353 5.48 -4.76 -10.52
C LYS A 353 5.24 -6.26 -10.34
N GLY A 354 4.27 -6.81 -11.06
CA GLY A 354 3.98 -8.24 -11.08
C GLY A 354 5.20 -9.07 -11.49
N TRP A 355 5.79 -8.75 -12.64
CA TRP A 355 6.98 -9.45 -13.12
C TRP A 355 8.19 -9.29 -12.18
N HIS A 356 8.40 -8.10 -11.63
CA HIS A 356 9.47 -7.84 -10.67
C HIS A 356 9.31 -8.63 -9.36
N LYS A 357 8.08 -8.83 -8.89
CA LYS A 357 7.83 -9.51 -7.61
C LYS A 357 7.76 -11.03 -7.73
N HIS A 358 7.35 -11.57 -8.88
CA HIS A 358 7.10 -13.00 -9.02
C HIS A 358 7.96 -13.68 -10.10
N GLY A 359 8.58 -12.93 -11.00
CA GLY A 359 9.07 -13.50 -12.26
C GLY A 359 7.90 -13.85 -13.18
N VAL A 360 8.16 -14.66 -14.21
CA VAL A 360 7.13 -15.11 -15.15
C VAL A 360 7.36 -16.55 -15.60
N CYS A 361 6.30 -17.35 -15.61
CA CYS A 361 6.30 -18.73 -16.10
C CYS A 361 6.38 -18.80 -17.63
N THR A 362 6.70 -19.99 -18.15
CA THR A 362 6.53 -20.28 -19.58
C THR A 362 5.04 -20.39 -19.92
N GLU A 363 4.70 -20.15 -21.18
CA GLU A 363 3.35 -20.34 -21.72
C GLU A 363 2.86 -21.78 -21.52
N GLN A 364 3.76 -22.77 -21.56
CA GLN A 364 3.40 -24.16 -21.28
C GLN A 364 2.97 -24.39 -19.82
N ALA A 365 3.63 -23.73 -18.86
CA ALA A 365 3.31 -23.87 -17.43
C ALA A 365 2.09 -23.05 -17.02
N TRP A 366 1.80 -21.97 -17.75
CA TRP A 366 0.66 -21.08 -17.52
C TRP A 366 0.05 -20.65 -18.86
N PRO A 367 -0.82 -21.46 -19.46
CA PRO A 367 -1.31 -21.20 -20.81
C PRO A 367 -2.23 -19.98 -20.86
N SER A 368 -2.12 -19.21 -21.93
CA SER A 368 -2.94 -18.01 -22.15
C SER A 368 -4.37 -18.33 -22.60
N LEU A 369 -4.54 -19.53 -23.17
CA LEU A 369 -5.81 -20.17 -23.52
C LEU A 369 -6.04 -21.34 -22.54
N GLY A 370 -6.45 -21.02 -21.32
CA GLY A 370 -6.79 -21.99 -20.26
C GLY A 370 -8.12 -21.65 -19.59
N PRO A 371 -8.73 -22.57 -18.83
CA PRO A 371 -9.91 -22.25 -18.04
C PRO A 371 -9.60 -21.08 -17.09
N ASN A 372 -10.57 -20.19 -16.90
CA ASN A 372 -10.46 -19.07 -15.96
C ASN A 372 -9.98 -19.57 -14.59
N GLY A 373 -8.93 -18.96 -14.03
CA GLY A 373 -8.48 -19.23 -12.66
C GLY A 373 -7.17 -20.01 -12.55
N HIS A 374 -6.09 -19.49 -13.15
CA HIS A 374 -4.76 -20.01 -12.88
C HIS A 374 -4.28 -19.54 -11.50
N ARG A 375 -3.70 -20.46 -10.71
CA ARG A 375 -3.23 -20.19 -9.34
C ARG A 375 -1.72 -20.21 -9.27
N LEU A 376 -1.13 -19.25 -8.56
CA LEU A 376 0.32 -19.20 -8.35
C LEU A 376 0.73 -20.15 -7.23
N THR A 377 0.75 -21.45 -7.55
CA THR A 377 1.22 -22.51 -6.65
C THR A 377 2.70 -22.34 -6.31
N GLY A 378 3.19 -23.03 -5.27
CA GLY A 378 4.61 -22.98 -4.89
C GLY A 378 5.54 -23.40 -6.04
N GLU A 379 5.16 -24.42 -6.81
CA GLU A 379 5.92 -24.89 -7.97
C GLU A 379 5.95 -23.86 -9.09
N LEU A 380 4.81 -23.24 -9.41
CA LEU A 380 4.73 -22.19 -10.42
C LEU A 380 5.48 -20.93 -9.98
N ALA A 381 5.45 -20.57 -8.69
CA ALA A 381 6.24 -19.48 -8.15
C ALA A 381 7.75 -19.74 -8.31
N GLN A 382 8.22 -20.96 -8.07
CA GLN A 382 9.62 -21.35 -8.30
C GLN A 382 9.99 -21.33 -9.78
N ALA A 383 9.09 -21.79 -10.67
CA ALA A 383 9.30 -21.75 -12.11
C ALA A 383 9.39 -20.30 -12.62
N ALA A 384 8.47 -19.42 -12.17
CA ALA A 384 8.45 -18.01 -12.52
C ALA A 384 9.74 -17.29 -12.09
N GLY A 385 10.27 -17.61 -10.91
CA GLY A 385 11.55 -17.10 -10.40
C GLY A 385 12.77 -17.39 -11.29
N ARG A 386 12.64 -18.27 -12.31
CA ARG A 386 13.69 -18.52 -13.31
C ARG A 386 13.73 -17.47 -14.43
N CYS A 387 12.68 -16.65 -14.56
CA CYS A 387 12.64 -15.50 -15.45
C CYS A 387 12.35 -14.21 -14.66
N PRO A 388 13.29 -13.75 -13.82
CA PRO A 388 13.08 -12.56 -13.00
C PRO A 388 13.29 -11.27 -13.81
N LEU A 389 12.54 -10.21 -13.46
CA LEU A 389 12.86 -8.86 -13.90
C LEU A 389 13.93 -8.25 -12.99
N GLY A 390 15.03 -7.78 -13.57
CA GLY A 390 16.21 -7.32 -12.83
C GLY A 390 16.27 -5.81 -12.63
N ALA A 391 15.93 -5.05 -13.67
CA ALA A 391 15.84 -3.60 -13.61
C ALA A 391 14.72 -3.11 -14.52
N TYR A 392 14.07 -2.03 -14.11
CA TYR A 392 13.04 -1.35 -14.88
C TYR A 392 13.12 0.15 -14.60
N PHE A 393 12.94 0.95 -15.64
CA PHE A 393 12.99 2.41 -15.57
C PHE A 393 11.87 2.99 -16.43
N ARG A 394 11.27 4.08 -15.95
CA ARG A 394 10.30 4.84 -16.73
C ARG A 394 11.05 5.72 -17.71
N VAL A 395 10.64 5.71 -18.97
CA VAL A 395 11.12 6.65 -19.98
C VAL A 395 10.06 7.74 -20.11
N ASN A 396 10.48 9.00 -20.18
CA ASN A 396 9.52 10.08 -20.45
C ASN A 396 8.96 9.88 -21.87
N HIS A 397 7.67 9.55 -21.97
CA HIS A 397 7.00 9.26 -23.24
C HIS A 397 6.95 10.47 -24.20
N LYS A 398 7.12 11.70 -23.69
CA LYS A 398 7.22 12.93 -24.51
C LYS A 398 8.63 13.25 -24.98
N ASP A 399 9.64 12.53 -24.48
CA ASP A 399 11.04 12.75 -24.82
C ASP A 399 11.50 11.69 -25.82
N LEU A 400 11.31 12.00 -27.11
CA LEU A 400 11.71 11.12 -28.21
C LEU A 400 13.19 10.74 -28.15
N VAL A 401 14.06 11.69 -27.76
CA VAL A 401 15.50 11.45 -27.63
C VAL A 401 15.77 10.37 -26.58
N SER A 402 15.14 10.47 -25.41
CA SER A 402 15.26 9.44 -24.36
C SER A 402 14.72 8.08 -24.82
N MET A 403 13.64 8.06 -25.60
CA MET A 403 13.09 6.82 -26.16
C MET A 403 14.04 6.18 -27.19
N HIS A 404 14.63 6.95 -28.09
CA HIS A 404 15.62 6.46 -29.06
C HIS A 404 16.87 5.90 -28.36
N ASN A 405 17.35 6.58 -27.31
CA ASN A 405 18.44 6.10 -26.47
C ASN A 405 18.09 4.77 -25.79
N ALA A 406 16.91 4.68 -25.18
CA ALA A 406 16.46 3.44 -24.53
C ALA A 406 16.33 2.28 -25.53
N LEU A 407 15.81 2.53 -26.75
CA LEU A 407 15.76 1.55 -27.83
C LEU A 407 17.15 1.14 -28.32
N ALA A 408 18.09 2.07 -28.45
CA ALA A 408 19.46 1.76 -28.86
C ALA A 408 20.20 0.91 -27.82
N GLU A 409 19.94 1.15 -26.53
CA GLU A 409 20.56 0.41 -25.43
C GLU A 409 19.96 -0.98 -25.23
N VAL A 410 18.63 -1.09 -25.22
CA VAL A 410 17.92 -2.31 -24.81
C VAL A 410 17.34 -3.09 -25.98
N GLY A 411 17.00 -2.40 -27.07
CA GLY A 411 16.49 -3.00 -28.31
C GLY A 411 14.96 -3.05 -28.40
N ILE A 412 14.25 -2.82 -27.30
CA ILE A 412 12.77 -2.88 -27.24
C ILE A 412 12.26 -2.00 -26.09
N LEU A 413 11.07 -1.42 -26.23
CA LEU A 413 10.35 -0.71 -25.16
C LEU A 413 8.96 -1.30 -24.93
N TYR A 414 8.52 -1.25 -23.68
CA TYR A 414 7.14 -1.53 -23.30
C TYR A 414 6.36 -0.22 -23.24
N ALA A 415 5.28 -0.09 -24.00
CA ALA A 415 4.56 1.17 -24.15
C ALA A 415 3.04 1.03 -24.04
N THR A 416 2.38 2.11 -23.65
CA THR A 416 0.93 2.29 -23.74
C THR A 416 0.59 3.56 -24.51
N GLY A 417 -0.58 3.57 -25.14
CA GLY A 417 -1.12 4.74 -25.82
C GLY A 417 -2.62 4.66 -26.06
N ILE A 418 -3.20 5.77 -26.49
CA ILE A 418 -4.60 5.87 -26.87
C ILE A 418 -4.77 5.42 -28.33
N VAL A 419 -5.56 4.37 -28.53
CA VAL A 419 -5.98 3.87 -29.83
C VAL A 419 -7.11 4.75 -30.37
N HIS A 420 -6.99 5.14 -31.62
CA HIS A 420 -8.01 5.85 -32.40
C HIS A 420 -8.44 5.00 -33.61
N GLU A 421 -9.43 5.44 -34.36
CA GLU A 421 -10.04 4.71 -35.48
C GLU A 421 -9.07 4.32 -36.61
N GLY A 422 -7.92 5.00 -36.71
CA GLY A 422 -6.86 4.69 -37.68
C GLY A 422 -6.26 3.30 -37.49
N TRP A 423 -6.19 2.83 -36.25
CA TRP A 423 -5.67 1.50 -35.90
C TRP A 423 -6.53 0.35 -36.43
N GLN A 424 -7.79 0.61 -36.80
CA GLN A 424 -8.68 -0.39 -37.39
C GLN A 424 -8.50 -0.54 -38.90
N ARG A 425 -7.77 0.37 -39.54
CA ARG A 425 -7.62 0.46 -41.00
C ARG A 425 -6.18 0.24 -41.49
N VAL A 426 -5.30 -0.24 -40.63
CA VAL A 426 -3.89 -0.47 -40.97
C VAL A 426 -3.80 -1.52 -42.09
N GLY A 427 -3.25 -1.11 -43.22
CA GLY A 427 -3.05 -1.96 -44.40
C GLY A 427 -1.75 -2.76 -44.34
N ALA A 428 -1.42 -3.40 -45.47
CA ALA A 428 -0.20 -4.19 -45.62
C ALA A 428 1.09 -3.34 -45.59
N ASP A 429 0.98 -2.03 -45.79
CA ASP A 429 2.06 -1.06 -45.61
C ASP A 429 2.37 -0.82 -44.12
N GLY A 430 1.47 -1.23 -43.23
CA GLY A 430 1.63 -1.14 -41.78
C GLY A 430 1.43 0.26 -41.22
N ARG A 431 1.02 1.26 -42.01
CA ARG A 431 0.94 2.65 -41.52
C ARG A 431 -0.35 2.91 -40.76
N ILE A 432 -0.23 3.51 -39.58
CA ILE A 432 -1.38 4.02 -38.81
C ILE A 432 -1.64 5.46 -39.25
N GLU A 433 -2.78 5.69 -39.90
CA GLU A 433 -3.24 7.04 -40.21
C GLU A 433 -3.87 7.69 -38.96
N LEU A 434 -3.33 8.82 -38.52
CA LEU A 434 -3.85 9.57 -37.38
C LEU A 434 -5.35 9.88 -37.57
N GLY A 435 -6.14 9.60 -36.54
CA GLY A 435 -7.59 9.85 -36.53
C GLY A 435 -7.99 10.63 -35.28
N ASP A 436 -9.12 11.33 -35.37
CA ASP A 436 -9.61 12.21 -34.32
C ASP A 436 -10.44 11.46 -33.25
N THR A 437 -10.92 10.26 -33.58
CA THR A 437 -11.86 9.49 -32.77
C THR A 437 -11.14 8.49 -31.88
N ARG A 438 -10.98 8.86 -30.61
CA ARG A 438 -10.41 7.98 -29.58
C ARG A 438 -11.33 6.80 -29.28
N LEU A 439 -10.77 5.59 -29.31
CA LEU A 439 -11.48 4.33 -29.06
C LEU A 439 -11.18 3.75 -27.67
N GLY A 440 -9.95 3.88 -27.17
CA GLY A 440 -9.57 3.37 -25.84
C GLY A 440 -8.05 3.33 -25.64
N GLY A 441 -7.60 2.79 -24.51
CA GLY A 441 -6.17 2.63 -24.21
C GLY A 441 -5.66 1.24 -24.58
N HIS A 442 -4.42 1.15 -25.07
CA HIS A 442 -3.81 -0.11 -25.48
C HIS A 442 -2.32 -0.17 -25.13
N ALA A 443 -1.80 -1.38 -24.93
CA ALA A 443 -0.40 -1.63 -24.65
C ALA A 443 0.25 -2.45 -25.78
N PHE A 444 1.48 -2.11 -26.14
CA PHE A 444 2.24 -2.73 -27.23
C PHE A 444 3.75 -2.62 -26.98
N ALA A 445 4.55 -3.26 -27.83
CA ALA A 445 6.00 -3.13 -27.79
C ALA A 445 6.50 -2.21 -28.91
N ILE A 446 7.36 -1.24 -28.60
CA ILE A 446 8.08 -0.46 -29.63
C ILE A 446 9.38 -1.19 -29.93
N VAL A 447 9.60 -1.50 -31.21
CA VAL A 447 10.63 -2.44 -31.66
C VAL A 447 11.67 -1.81 -32.60
N GLY A 448 11.35 -0.65 -33.20
CA GLY A 448 12.23 0.06 -34.12
C GLY A 448 11.80 1.50 -34.31
N TYR A 449 12.56 2.25 -35.11
CA TYR A 449 12.25 3.63 -35.48
C TYR A 449 12.96 4.06 -36.76
N ASP A 450 12.44 5.11 -37.37
CA ASP A 450 13.03 5.82 -38.50
C ASP A 450 12.79 7.35 -38.36
N GLU A 451 12.97 8.09 -39.45
CA GLU A 451 12.78 9.54 -39.49
C GLU A 451 11.32 9.99 -39.32
N GLU A 452 10.35 9.10 -39.57
CA GLU A 452 8.92 9.42 -39.57
C GLU A 452 8.22 8.96 -38.29
N GLY A 453 8.72 7.90 -37.64
CA GLY A 453 8.07 7.37 -36.44
C GLY A 453 8.66 6.09 -35.87
N PHE A 454 7.83 5.40 -35.08
CA PHE A 454 8.15 4.17 -34.40
C PHE A 454 7.53 2.96 -35.09
N TRP A 455 8.29 1.87 -35.19
CA TRP A 455 7.75 0.55 -35.48
C TRP A 455 7.31 -0.13 -34.18
N LEU A 456 6.09 -0.66 -34.16
CA LEU A 456 5.52 -1.40 -33.04
C LEU A 456 5.14 -2.83 -33.41
N GLN A 457 5.25 -3.74 -32.44
CA GLN A 457 4.63 -5.06 -32.48
C GLN A 457 3.37 -5.05 -31.62
N ASN A 458 2.24 -5.40 -32.24
CA ASN A 458 0.93 -5.45 -31.60
C ASN A 458 0.59 -6.89 -31.12
N SER A 459 -0.52 -7.02 -30.39
CA SER A 459 -1.04 -8.28 -29.85
C SER A 459 -2.43 -8.63 -30.40
N TRP A 460 -2.71 -8.32 -31.67
CA TRP A 460 -3.99 -8.61 -32.36
C TRP A 460 -3.85 -9.68 -33.46
N GLY A 461 -2.82 -10.53 -33.32
CA GLY A 461 -2.50 -11.58 -34.30
C GLY A 461 -1.73 -11.08 -35.51
N ASP A 462 -1.24 -12.03 -36.30
CA ASP A 462 -0.44 -11.78 -37.51
C ASP A 462 -1.29 -11.31 -38.71
N THR A 463 -2.61 -11.36 -38.61
CA THR A 463 -3.50 -10.86 -39.68
C THR A 463 -3.73 -9.35 -39.61
N TRP A 464 -3.36 -8.70 -38.51
CA TRP A 464 -3.52 -7.26 -38.33
C TRP A 464 -2.31 -6.48 -38.84
N GLY A 465 -2.54 -5.37 -39.55
CA GLY A 465 -1.50 -4.49 -40.08
C GLY A 465 -0.50 -5.21 -40.99
N ARG A 466 0.79 -4.90 -40.83
CA ARG A 466 1.90 -5.57 -41.55
C ARG A 466 2.35 -6.79 -40.75
N GLN A 467 1.58 -7.88 -40.81
CA GLN A 467 1.91 -9.14 -40.12
C GLN A 467 2.03 -9.02 -38.58
N GLY A 468 1.14 -8.25 -37.96
CA GLY A 468 1.16 -7.93 -36.53
C GLY A 468 1.95 -6.67 -36.17
N PHE A 469 2.55 -6.00 -37.15
CA PHE A 469 3.35 -4.79 -36.97
C PHE A 469 2.70 -3.57 -37.59
N ALA A 470 3.04 -2.39 -37.04
CA ALA A 470 2.63 -1.13 -37.60
C ALA A 470 3.68 -0.03 -37.38
N HIS A 471 3.62 1.01 -38.21
CA HIS A 471 4.37 2.24 -38.10
C HIS A 471 3.45 3.33 -37.55
N LEU A 472 3.89 3.95 -36.46
CA LEU A 472 3.20 5.01 -35.74
C LEU A 472 4.04 6.29 -35.86
N SER A 473 3.48 7.32 -36.50
CA SER A 473 4.19 8.59 -36.68
C SER A 473 4.55 9.26 -35.34
N TYR A 474 5.59 10.08 -35.33
CA TYR A 474 5.94 10.85 -34.13
C TYR A 474 4.84 11.81 -33.69
N ASP A 475 4.09 12.39 -34.62
CA ASP A 475 2.96 13.28 -34.32
C ASP A 475 1.85 12.54 -33.58
N ASP A 476 1.50 11.34 -34.05
CA ASP A 476 0.53 10.47 -33.40
C ASP A 476 1.03 10.05 -32.01
N TRP A 477 2.27 9.59 -31.91
CA TRP A 477 2.87 9.22 -30.62
C TRP A 477 2.87 10.38 -29.62
N LEU A 478 3.26 11.58 -30.03
CA LEU A 478 3.26 12.75 -29.15
C LEU A 478 1.84 13.17 -28.74
N ALA A 479 0.82 12.90 -29.56
CA ALA A 479 -0.57 13.18 -29.22
C ALA A 479 -1.19 12.12 -28.29
N ASN A 480 -0.86 10.84 -28.50
CA ASN A 480 -1.61 9.71 -27.98
C ASN A 480 -0.81 8.73 -27.10
N GLY A 481 0.52 8.78 -27.09
CA GLY A 481 1.37 7.96 -26.21
C GLY A 481 1.23 8.37 -24.73
N THR A 482 1.24 7.38 -23.83
CA THR A 482 0.96 7.60 -22.39
C THR A 482 2.08 7.14 -21.47
N ASP A 483 2.51 5.87 -21.55
CA ASP A 483 3.57 5.33 -20.71
C ASP A 483 4.61 4.60 -21.52
N VAL A 484 5.87 4.72 -21.11
CA VAL A 484 6.99 4.00 -21.69
C VAL A 484 7.88 3.50 -20.58
N TRP A 485 8.24 2.23 -20.67
CA TRP A 485 9.12 1.56 -19.75
C TRP A 485 10.21 0.81 -20.50
N VAL A 486 11.41 0.87 -19.95
CA VAL A 486 12.54 0.09 -20.39
C VAL A 486 12.91 -0.89 -19.29
N VAL A 487 13.14 -2.16 -19.65
CA VAL A 487 13.33 -3.24 -18.69
C VAL A 487 14.49 -4.16 -19.06
N ARG A 488 15.10 -4.81 -18.06
CA ARG A 488 16.17 -5.79 -18.22
C ARG A 488 15.92 -7.01 -17.36
N LEU A 489 16.19 -8.19 -17.92
CA LEU A 489 16.13 -9.45 -17.20
C LEU A 489 17.17 -9.51 -16.07
N GLY A 490 16.74 -10.01 -14.91
CA GLY A 490 17.60 -10.36 -13.80
C GLY A 490 18.27 -11.72 -14.02
N VAL A 491 19.23 -12.04 -13.15
CA VAL A 491 19.80 -13.39 -13.08
C VAL A 491 18.90 -14.26 -12.20
N PRO A 492 18.55 -15.49 -12.63
CA PRO A 492 17.83 -16.43 -11.78
C PRO A 492 18.74 -16.86 -10.62
N VAL A 493 18.49 -16.32 -9.43
CA VAL A 493 19.22 -16.68 -8.20
C VAL A 493 18.42 -17.75 -7.47
N GLN A 494 19.09 -18.83 -7.07
CA GLN A 494 18.52 -19.88 -6.23
C GLN A 494 19.16 -19.80 -4.84
N LEU A 495 18.36 -19.38 -3.86
CA LEU A 495 18.77 -19.40 -2.46
C LEU A 495 18.46 -20.78 -1.89
N ARG A 496 19.49 -21.48 -1.39
CA ARG A 496 19.36 -22.88 -0.95
C ARG A 496 19.06 -23.04 0.53
N THR A 497 19.25 -22.00 1.32
CA THR A 497 19.07 -22.04 2.77
C THR A 497 18.11 -20.96 3.21
N ALA A 498 17.31 -21.24 4.25
CA ALA A 498 16.41 -20.24 4.80
C ALA A 498 17.17 -19.02 5.36
N GLN A 499 18.39 -19.21 5.87
CA GLN A 499 19.26 -18.10 6.26
C GLN A 499 19.59 -17.20 5.07
N ALA A 500 19.86 -17.77 3.89
CA ALA A 500 20.11 -17.00 2.68
C ALA A 500 18.84 -16.26 2.21
N VAL A 501 17.66 -16.87 2.36
CA VAL A 501 16.35 -16.27 2.06
C VAL A 501 16.07 -15.07 2.97
N ALA A 502 16.23 -15.25 4.28
CA ALA A 502 16.08 -14.18 5.27
C ALA A 502 17.11 -13.06 5.07
N ALA A 503 18.36 -13.40 4.77
CA ALA A 503 19.43 -12.43 4.50
C ALA A 503 19.19 -11.64 3.20
N ALA A 504 18.68 -12.28 2.15
CA ALA A 504 18.33 -11.60 0.91
C ALA A 504 17.25 -10.54 1.16
N ARG A 505 16.21 -10.87 1.95
CA ARG A 505 15.14 -9.92 2.33
C ARG A 505 15.65 -8.74 3.16
N TRP A 506 16.60 -8.98 4.07
CA TRP A 506 17.15 -7.96 4.97
C TRP A 506 17.80 -6.76 4.24
N ASN A 507 18.39 -6.97 3.06
CA ASN A 507 19.16 -5.94 2.35
C ASN A 507 18.33 -4.78 1.76
N GLY A 508 17.06 -4.61 2.16
CA GLY A 508 16.22 -3.43 1.84
C GLY A 508 15.91 -3.21 0.36
N ALA A 509 16.52 -3.99 -0.54
CA ALA A 509 16.25 -3.93 -1.94
C ALA A 509 14.94 -4.68 -2.20
N VAL A 510 13.94 -3.96 -2.72
CA VAL A 510 12.71 -4.48 -3.35
C VAL A 510 13.00 -5.70 -4.26
N LYS A 511 14.25 -5.84 -4.73
CA LYS A 511 14.88 -6.95 -5.48
C LYS A 511 14.88 -8.33 -4.78
N ALA A 512 14.61 -8.43 -3.47
CA ALA A 512 14.68 -9.70 -2.73
C ALA A 512 13.34 -10.44 -2.57
N ASN A 513 12.22 -9.81 -2.93
CA ASN A 513 10.90 -10.43 -2.77
C ASN A 513 10.70 -11.59 -3.76
N SER A 514 11.20 -11.50 -4.98
CA SER A 514 11.09 -12.60 -5.96
C SER A 514 11.82 -13.87 -5.52
N TYR A 515 12.92 -13.73 -4.77
CA TYR A 515 13.71 -14.86 -4.30
C TYR A 515 13.14 -15.52 -3.04
N SER A 516 12.39 -14.76 -2.23
CA SER A 516 11.81 -15.26 -0.96
C SER A 516 10.34 -15.62 -1.05
N PHE A 517 9.63 -15.11 -2.06
CA PHE A 517 8.20 -15.35 -2.24
C PHE A 517 7.86 -16.85 -2.33
N PRO A 518 8.54 -17.69 -3.14
CA PRO A 518 8.17 -19.10 -3.26
C PRO A 518 8.26 -19.88 -1.95
N ASP A 519 9.22 -19.52 -1.08
CA ASP A 519 9.40 -20.17 0.22
C ASP A 519 8.39 -19.72 1.26
N LEU A 520 7.95 -18.47 1.20
CA LEU A 520 7.02 -17.88 2.17
C LEU A 520 5.55 -18.05 1.77
N ARG A 521 5.26 -18.17 0.46
CA ARG A 521 3.89 -18.25 -0.06
C ARG A 521 3.04 -19.33 0.61
N PRO A 522 3.56 -20.53 0.95
CA PRO A 522 2.79 -21.56 1.65
C PRO A 522 2.39 -21.19 3.09
N HIS A 523 3.02 -20.17 3.67
CA HIS A 523 2.97 -19.89 5.11
C HIS A 523 2.29 -18.57 5.46
N VAL A 524 1.65 -17.88 4.50
CA VAL A 524 1.11 -16.53 4.69
C VAL A 524 -0.32 -16.44 4.18
N ILE A 525 -1.21 -15.92 5.04
CA ILE A 525 -2.55 -15.47 4.71
C ILE A 525 -2.61 -13.96 4.96
N SER A 526 -2.83 -13.18 3.90
CA SER A 526 -2.95 -11.73 3.95
C SER A 526 -4.38 -11.29 4.25
N LEU A 527 -4.52 -10.44 5.27
CA LEU A 527 -5.80 -9.87 5.67
C LEU A 527 -5.87 -8.37 5.31
N GLY A 528 -7.05 -7.93 4.88
CA GLY A 528 -7.38 -6.53 4.61
C GLY A 528 -7.72 -5.76 5.88
N ASN A 529 -7.89 -4.43 5.72
CA ASN A 529 -8.35 -3.58 6.80
C ASN A 529 -9.85 -3.76 7.10
N ASP A 530 -10.56 -4.53 6.31
CA ASP A 530 -11.96 -4.93 6.52
C ASP A 530 -12.07 -6.31 7.20
N GLY A 531 -10.95 -6.91 7.60
CA GLY A 531 -10.88 -8.26 8.14
C GLY A 531 -10.99 -9.37 7.08
N GLY A 532 -11.24 -9.03 5.82
CA GLY A 532 -11.36 -9.99 4.74
C GLY A 532 -10.02 -10.43 4.16
N LEU A 533 -10.07 -11.39 3.23
CA LEU A 533 -8.89 -11.79 2.47
C LEU A 533 -8.45 -10.67 1.54
N ARG A 534 -7.19 -10.24 1.66
CA ARG A 534 -6.64 -9.23 0.76
C ARG A 534 -6.16 -9.90 -0.52
N ARG A 535 -6.84 -9.69 -1.64
CA ARG A 535 -6.45 -10.27 -2.95
C ARG A 535 -5.25 -9.57 -3.60
N THR A 536 -4.95 -8.35 -3.19
CA THR A 536 -3.90 -7.49 -3.78
C THR A 536 -2.55 -7.61 -3.07
N GLY A 537 -1.49 -7.16 -3.74
CA GLY A 537 -0.13 -7.12 -3.20
C GLY A 537 0.59 -8.47 -3.20
N THR A 538 1.82 -8.50 -2.70
CA THR A 538 2.74 -9.63 -2.91
C THR A 538 2.26 -10.96 -2.35
N PHE A 539 1.66 -10.96 -1.15
CA PHE A 539 1.11 -12.19 -0.56
C PHE A 539 -0.42 -12.20 -0.53
N GLY A 540 -1.07 -11.41 -1.40
CA GLY A 540 -2.53 -11.46 -1.52
C GLY A 540 -3.11 -12.89 -1.68
N ASN A 541 -4.29 -13.10 -1.13
CA ASN A 541 -5.01 -14.37 -1.12
C ASN A 541 -6.46 -14.18 -1.55
N ASP A 542 -6.98 -15.10 -2.37
CA ASP A 542 -8.41 -15.40 -2.45
C ASP A 542 -8.76 -16.69 -1.67
N GLU A 543 -10.05 -17.04 -1.64
CA GLU A 543 -10.54 -18.20 -0.88
C GLU A 543 -9.92 -19.51 -1.37
N GLU A 544 -9.87 -19.70 -2.68
CA GLU A 544 -9.31 -20.86 -3.36
C GLU A 544 -7.81 -21.02 -3.11
N GLU A 545 -7.08 -19.91 -3.00
CA GLU A 545 -5.69 -19.87 -2.60
C GLU A 545 -5.50 -20.30 -1.14
N VAL A 546 -6.39 -19.91 -0.23
CA VAL A 546 -6.35 -20.38 1.18
C VAL A 546 -6.71 -21.87 1.27
N ARG A 547 -7.67 -22.36 0.47
CA ARG A 547 -7.98 -23.80 0.36
C ARG A 547 -6.75 -24.58 -0.10
N HIS A 548 -6.09 -24.15 -1.18
CA HIS A 548 -4.89 -24.79 -1.69
C HIS A 548 -3.75 -24.79 -0.65
N LEU A 549 -3.58 -23.70 0.11
CA LEU A 549 -2.58 -23.65 1.19
C LEU A 549 -2.79 -24.75 2.23
N LEU A 550 -4.01 -24.89 2.72
CA LEU A 550 -4.32 -25.81 3.81
C LEU A 550 -4.53 -27.24 3.32
N LEU A 551 -5.19 -27.45 2.19
CA LEU A 551 -5.60 -28.79 1.75
C LEU A 551 -4.62 -29.45 0.77
N GLU A 552 -3.69 -28.69 0.17
CA GLU A 552 -2.71 -29.22 -0.79
C GLU A 552 -1.26 -28.98 -0.33
N GLU A 553 -0.87 -27.74 -0.04
CA GLU A 553 0.51 -27.41 0.34
C GLU A 553 0.90 -27.95 1.72
N PHE A 554 0.03 -27.80 2.72
CA PHE A 554 0.30 -28.33 4.06
C PHE A 554 0.48 -29.86 4.04
N PRO A 555 -0.41 -30.68 3.43
CA PRO A 555 -0.19 -32.12 3.32
C PRO A 555 1.07 -32.49 2.53
N ARG A 556 1.39 -31.76 1.46
CA ARG A 556 2.60 -31.96 0.65
C ARG A 556 3.88 -31.70 1.45
N ILE A 557 3.94 -30.58 2.18
CA ILE A 557 5.12 -30.17 2.96
C ILE A 557 5.29 -31.05 4.20
N THR A 558 4.19 -31.48 4.82
CA THR A 558 4.21 -32.34 6.02
C THR A 558 4.26 -33.83 5.70
N GLN A 559 4.47 -34.19 4.43
CA GLN A 559 4.59 -35.58 4.01
C GLN A 559 5.80 -36.24 4.70
N GLY A 560 5.53 -37.35 5.40
CA GLY A 560 6.57 -38.11 6.12
C GLY A 560 6.86 -37.61 7.54
N TRP A 561 6.21 -36.53 8.01
CA TRP A 561 6.32 -36.10 9.40
C TRP A 561 5.69 -37.13 10.34
N GLN A 562 6.35 -37.39 11.46
CA GLN A 562 5.83 -38.26 12.51
C GLN A 562 4.64 -37.62 13.22
N ARG A 563 4.70 -36.30 13.42
CA ARG A 563 3.62 -35.54 14.05
C ARG A 563 3.36 -34.24 13.30
N LYS A 564 2.18 -34.14 12.69
CA LYS A 564 1.75 -32.97 11.93
C LYS A 564 1.30 -31.86 12.86
N ARG A 565 2.15 -30.87 13.10
CA ARG A 565 1.82 -29.69 13.90
C ARG A 565 1.57 -28.49 13.01
N LEU A 566 0.44 -27.83 13.19
CA LEU A 566 0.09 -26.57 12.52
C LEU A 566 0.10 -25.44 13.54
N LEU A 567 1.02 -24.49 13.34
CA LEU A 567 1.15 -23.29 14.15
C LEU A 567 0.45 -22.12 13.44
N ILE A 568 -0.62 -21.60 14.02
CA ILE A 568 -1.27 -20.37 13.58
C ILE A 568 -0.63 -19.20 14.32
N TYR A 569 -0.01 -18.29 13.58
CA TYR A 569 0.67 -17.13 14.11
C TYR A 569 -0.04 -15.84 13.71
N ALA A 570 -0.54 -15.08 14.69
CA ALA A 570 -1.11 -13.75 14.47
C ALA A 570 -0.10 -12.69 14.96
N HIS A 571 0.40 -11.85 14.05
CA HIS A 571 1.42 -10.86 14.37
C HIS A 571 0.87 -9.67 15.18
N GLY A 572 1.76 -8.76 15.59
CA GLY A 572 1.42 -7.66 16.51
C GLY A 572 0.41 -6.64 16.00
N GLY A 573 0.21 -6.49 14.69
CA GLY A 573 -0.48 -5.33 14.08
C GLY A 573 0.23 -3.97 14.30
N LEU A 574 1.29 -3.96 15.11
CA LEU A 574 2.06 -2.77 15.45
C LEU A 574 3.15 -2.47 14.43
N VAL A 575 3.75 -3.51 13.87
CA VAL A 575 4.88 -3.45 12.94
C VAL A 575 4.41 -3.61 11.50
N ALA A 576 5.16 -3.05 10.55
CA ALA A 576 4.78 -3.11 9.15
C ALA A 576 4.73 -4.56 8.64
N GLU A 577 3.89 -4.80 7.62
CA GLU A 577 3.75 -6.11 6.96
C GLU A 577 5.09 -6.76 6.58
N ASN A 578 6.06 -5.95 6.14
CA ASN A 578 7.39 -6.45 5.77
C ASN A 578 8.16 -7.03 6.96
N ASP A 579 8.00 -6.46 8.16
CA ASP A 579 8.64 -6.93 9.38
C ASP A 579 8.01 -8.24 9.83
N ALA A 580 6.68 -8.33 9.81
CA ALA A 580 5.97 -9.58 10.09
C ALA A 580 6.39 -10.72 9.13
N LEU A 581 6.51 -10.43 7.83
CA LEU A 581 7.01 -11.38 6.84
C LEU A 581 8.49 -11.76 7.07
N GLN A 582 9.31 -10.82 7.56
CA GLN A 582 10.70 -11.08 7.90
C GLN A 582 10.80 -12.07 9.08
N ARG A 583 9.98 -11.90 10.13
CA ARG A 583 9.91 -12.84 11.26
C ARG A 583 9.53 -14.26 10.82
N VAL A 584 8.53 -14.39 9.94
CA VAL A 584 8.15 -15.69 9.36
C VAL A 584 9.33 -16.31 8.60
N ALA A 585 10.07 -15.52 7.83
CA ALA A 585 11.23 -15.99 7.08
C ALA A 585 12.37 -16.50 7.98
N GLU A 586 12.59 -15.84 9.12
CA GLU A 586 13.65 -16.19 10.08
C GLU A 586 13.34 -17.51 10.80
N TYR A 587 12.10 -17.73 11.25
CA TYR A 587 11.78 -18.90 12.10
C TYR A 587 11.32 -20.13 11.35
N ARG A 588 10.84 -19.96 10.11
CA ARG A 588 10.27 -21.05 9.33
C ARG A 588 11.17 -22.27 9.23
N ALA A 589 12.47 -22.09 8.94
CA ALA A 589 13.36 -23.24 8.78
C ALA A 589 13.47 -24.09 10.05
N GLU A 590 13.59 -23.43 11.20
CA GLU A 590 13.75 -24.13 12.47
C GLU A 590 12.45 -24.82 12.90
N LEU A 591 11.30 -24.17 12.65
CA LEU A 591 9.98 -24.76 12.87
C LEU A 591 9.77 -26.02 12.00
N LEU A 592 10.05 -25.93 10.70
CA LEU A 592 9.89 -27.06 9.77
C LEU A 592 10.80 -28.24 10.11
N LYS A 593 12.04 -27.97 10.54
CA LYS A 593 12.99 -28.99 11.01
C LYS A 593 12.44 -29.79 12.21
N HIS A 594 11.57 -29.17 13.00
CA HIS A 594 10.93 -29.75 14.18
C HIS A 594 9.50 -30.23 13.91
N GLU A 595 9.12 -30.43 12.65
CA GLU A 595 7.77 -30.85 12.23
C GLU A 595 6.67 -29.88 12.71
N VAL A 596 6.95 -28.57 12.65
CA VAL A 596 6.00 -27.49 12.92
C VAL A 596 5.81 -26.66 11.66
N TYR A 597 4.59 -26.63 11.14
CA TYR A 597 4.22 -25.81 10.00
C TYR A 597 3.72 -24.44 10.45
N PRO A 598 4.44 -23.33 10.20
CA PRO A 598 3.94 -22.00 10.50
C PRO A 598 2.94 -21.53 9.44
N LEU A 599 1.79 -21.02 9.87
CA LEU A 599 0.81 -20.33 9.07
C LEU A 599 0.54 -18.95 9.70
N ALA A 600 1.07 -17.91 9.06
CA ALA A 600 0.99 -16.54 9.55
C ALA A 600 -0.24 -15.81 8.99
N LEU A 601 -1.03 -15.22 9.88
CA LEU A 601 -2.11 -14.30 9.56
C LEU A 601 -1.52 -12.88 9.57
N ILE A 602 -1.43 -12.25 8.39
CA ILE A 602 -0.77 -10.95 8.21
C ILE A 602 -1.72 -9.88 7.68
N TRP A 603 -2.11 -8.93 8.54
CA TRP A 603 -2.84 -7.73 8.15
C TRP A 603 -1.92 -6.51 7.95
N LYS A 604 -2.37 -5.55 7.13
CA LYS A 604 -1.68 -4.26 6.90
C LYS A 604 -1.94 -3.32 8.07
N THR A 605 -1.00 -3.21 8.98
CA THR A 605 -1.06 -2.12 9.97
C THR A 605 0.35 -1.66 10.30
N ASP A 606 0.59 -0.36 10.17
CA ASP A 606 1.82 0.31 10.59
C ASP A 606 1.49 1.23 11.76
N PHE A 607 0.89 0.64 12.80
CA PHE A 607 0.31 1.36 13.92
C PHE A 607 1.40 2.00 14.78
N TRP A 608 2.58 1.37 14.91
CA TRP A 608 3.70 1.91 15.67
C TRP A 608 4.28 3.18 15.06
N THR A 609 4.50 3.24 13.75
CA THR A 609 4.97 4.48 13.12
C THR A 609 3.91 5.58 13.25
N THR A 610 2.63 5.21 13.19
CA THR A 610 1.53 6.15 13.35
C THR A 610 1.45 6.69 14.79
N ILE A 611 1.64 5.85 15.81
CA ILE A 611 1.77 6.30 17.21
C ILE A 611 2.99 7.18 17.39
N THR A 612 4.14 6.77 16.87
CA THR A 612 5.38 7.56 16.95
C THR A 612 5.15 8.96 16.37
N ASN A 613 4.42 9.04 15.26
CA ASN A 613 4.00 10.29 14.65
C ASN A 613 3.07 11.11 15.57
N VAL A 614 2.06 10.47 16.18
CA VAL A 614 1.16 11.12 17.14
C VAL A 614 1.89 11.65 18.37
N LEU A 615 2.82 10.87 18.95
CA LEU A 615 3.63 11.26 20.10
C LEU A 615 4.60 12.38 19.76
N GLN A 616 5.27 12.32 18.60
CA GLN A 616 6.10 13.41 18.10
C GLN A 616 5.30 14.71 17.95
N ASP A 617 4.10 14.63 17.39
CA ASP A 617 3.23 15.80 17.23
C ASP A 617 2.73 16.34 18.59
N ALA A 618 2.43 15.47 19.55
CA ALA A 618 2.08 15.84 20.92
C ALA A 618 3.24 16.54 21.65
N GLN A 619 4.47 16.02 21.54
CA GLN A 619 5.67 16.61 22.13
C GLN A 619 6.01 17.97 21.48
N ARG A 620 5.84 18.09 20.15
CA ARG A 620 6.09 19.35 19.42
C ARG A 620 5.12 20.46 19.82
N ARG A 621 3.90 20.14 20.26
CA ARG A 621 2.95 21.08 20.86
C ARG A 621 3.33 21.51 22.30
N ARG A 622 4.34 20.89 22.91
CA ARG A 622 4.63 20.99 24.36
C ARG A 622 5.82 21.87 24.78
N ARG A 623 6.74 22.30 23.89
CA ARG A 623 7.88 23.14 24.34
C ARG A 623 7.62 24.66 24.26
N PRO A 624 7.83 25.43 25.35
CA PRO A 624 7.01 26.59 25.71
C PRO A 624 7.79 27.90 26.04
N GLU A 625 7.10 29.01 26.29
CA GLU A 625 7.61 30.10 27.14
C GLU A 625 8.04 29.51 28.50
N GLY A 626 9.27 29.82 28.94
CA GLY A 626 10.06 28.92 29.79
C GLY A 626 9.88 28.99 31.30
N PHE A 627 10.45 28.00 32.01
CA PHE A 627 11.08 28.14 33.34
C PHE A 627 11.90 26.88 33.75
N LEU A 628 13.13 27.14 34.21
CA LEU A 628 14.09 26.42 35.09
C LEU A 628 14.43 24.90 34.98
N ASP A 629 15.73 24.64 34.80
CA ASP A 629 16.47 23.36 34.74
C ASP A 629 16.80 22.68 36.09
N GLY A 630 16.18 23.08 37.21
CA GLY A 630 16.51 22.54 38.55
C GLY A 630 15.56 21.49 39.12
N ALA A 631 14.47 21.15 38.42
CA ALA A 631 13.35 20.34 38.93
C ALA A 631 13.05 19.10 38.07
N LEU A 632 14.03 18.61 37.30
CA LEU A 632 13.82 17.62 36.24
C LEU A 632 13.46 16.21 36.75
N ASP A 633 14.03 15.75 37.87
CA ASP A 633 13.77 14.38 38.36
C ASP A 633 12.36 14.20 38.96
N PHE A 634 11.73 15.26 39.47
CA PHE A 634 10.34 15.20 39.97
C PHE A 634 9.28 15.43 38.87
N VAL A 635 9.69 16.02 37.74
CA VAL A 635 8.79 16.36 36.63
C VAL A 635 8.72 15.25 35.57
N LEU A 636 9.74 14.38 35.47
CA LEU A 636 9.76 13.25 34.53
C LEU A 636 8.61 12.27 34.74
N ASP A 637 8.29 11.89 35.98
CA ASP A 637 7.15 11.00 36.28
C ASP A 637 5.78 11.57 35.89
N ARG A 638 5.65 12.90 35.84
CA ARG A 638 4.41 13.61 35.45
C ARG A 638 4.40 14.07 34.00
N LEU A 639 5.48 13.87 33.24
CA LEU A 639 5.50 14.20 31.81
C LEU A 639 4.58 13.25 31.02
N ASP A 640 4.56 11.97 31.34
CA ASP A 640 3.75 10.95 30.63
C ASP A 640 2.24 11.12 30.87
N ASP A 641 1.81 11.43 32.10
CA ASP A 641 0.41 11.68 32.49
C ASP A 641 -0.27 12.80 31.69
N PHE A 642 0.52 13.72 31.15
CA PHE A 642 0.05 14.82 30.31
C PHE A 642 0.11 14.48 28.81
N LEU A 643 0.94 13.52 28.40
CA LEU A 643 0.98 13.03 27.00
C LEU A 643 -0.19 12.11 26.71
N GLU A 644 -0.62 11.28 27.66
CA GLU A 644 -1.71 10.31 27.47
C GLU A 644 -3.04 10.99 27.04
N PRO A 645 -3.53 12.07 27.70
CA PRO A 645 -4.71 12.78 27.22
C PRO A 645 -4.51 13.41 25.83
N VAL A 646 -3.31 13.91 25.52
CA VAL A 646 -3.04 14.55 24.22
C VAL A 646 -2.98 13.50 23.12
N ALA A 647 -2.28 12.38 23.32
CA ALA A 647 -2.19 11.26 22.38
C ALA A 647 -3.59 10.65 22.11
N ARG A 648 -4.42 10.54 23.15
CA ARG A 648 -5.83 10.13 23.04
C ARG A 648 -6.63 11.03 22.10
N HIS A 649 -6.54 12.35 22.27
CA HIS A 649 -7.28 13.34 21.45
C HIS A 649 -6.63 13.62 20.08
N ALA A 650 -5.35 13.27 19.90
CA ALA A 650 -4.63 13.43 18.65
C ALA A 650 -4.82 12.26 17.66
N GLY A 651 -5.81 11.38 17.91
CA GLY A 651 -6.21 10.31 17.00
C GLY A 651 -5.76 8.91 17.39
N GLY A 652 -4.90 8.75 18.42
CA GLY A 652 -4.40 7.43 18.84
C GLY A 652 -5.51 6.44 19.26
N ARG A 653 -6.56 6.93 19.95
CA ARG A 653 -7.74 6.11 20.27
C ARG A 653 -8.48 5.65 19.02
N MET A 654 -8.68 6.54 18.03
CA MET A 654 -9.42 6.20 16.81
C MET A 654 -8.69 5.09 16.04
N LEU A 655 -7.37 5.20 15.90
CA LEU A 655 -6.53 4.20 15.26
C LEU A 655 -6.54 2.86 16.00
N TRP A 656 -6.52 2.89 17.34
CA TRP A 656 -6.59 1.68 18.14
C TRP A 656 -7.94 0.98 18.00
N GLN A 657 -9.04 1.74 17.98
CA GLN A 657 -10.38 1.19 17.76
C GLN A 657 -10.54 0.63 16.35
N GLU A 658 -9.99 1.29 15.33
CA GLU A 658 -9.95 0.75 13.96
C GLU A 658 -9.22 -0.61 13.92
N MET A 659 -8.05 -0.71 14.55
CA MET A 659 -7.30 -1.97 14.61
C MET A 659 -8.11 -3.09 15.32
N LYS A 660 -8.80 -2.79 16.43
CA LYS A 660 -9.67 -3.75 17.12
C LYS A 660 -10.88 -4.14 16.26
N GLU A 661 -11.46 -3.20 15.54
CA GLU A 661 -12.56 -3.47 14.62
C GLU A 661 -12.12 -4.37 13.47
N ASN A 662 -10.93 -4.15 12.90
CA ASN A 662 -10.39 -5.00 11.84
C ASN A 662 -10.18 -6.44 12.34
N ALA A 663 -9.67 -6.59 13.57
CA ALA A 663 -9.52 -7.89 14.22
C ALA A 663 -10.88 -8.59 14.42
N ARG A 664 -11.89 -7.83 14.84
CA ARG A 664 -13.27 -8.31 15.02
C ARG A 664 -13.89 -8.75 13.70
N LEU A 665 -13.83 -7.89 12.68
CA LEU A 665 -14.35 -8.16 11.34
C LEU A 665 -13.68 -9.38 10.68
N ALA A 666 -12.44 -9.70 11.03
CA ALA A 666 -11.77 -10.89 10.51
C ALA A 666 -12.46 -12.21 10.91
N THR A 667 -13.16 -12.22 12.06
CA THR A 667 -13.90 -13.39 12.55
C THR A 667 -15.42 -13.23 12.37
N GLU A 668 -15.96 -12.03 12.58
CA GLU A 668 -17.41 -11.76 12.62
C GLU A 668 -17.98 -11.16 11.33
N GLY A 669 -17.12 -10.57 10.50
CA GLY A 669 -17.56 -9.84 9.32
C GLY A 669 -18.15 -10.77 8.27
N PRO A 670 -19.10 -10.29 7.45
CA PRO A 670 -19.66 -11.07 6.34
C PRO A 670 -18.60 -11.49 5.30
N GLN A 671 -17.45 -10.79 5.28
CA GLN A 671 -16.30 -11.10 4.43
C GLN A 671 -15.08 -11.55 5.25
N GLY A 672 -15.25 -11.87 6.54
CA GLY A 672 -14.15 -12.23 7.43
C GLY A 672 -13.37 -13.43 6.90
N ALA A 673 -12.04 -13.36 6.93
CA ALA A 673 -11.19 -14.42 6.41
C ALA A 673 -11.11 -15.65 7.34
N LEU A 674 -11.32 -15.47 8.64
CA LEU A 674 -11.09 -16.52 9.63
C LEU A 674 -12.16 -17.63 9.65
N PRO A 675 -13.45 -17.38 9.37
CA PRO A 675 -14.42 -18.44 9.15
C PRO A 675 -13.97 -19.48 8.11
N LEU A 676 -13.42 -19.05 6.97
CA LEU A 676 -12.87 -19.95 5.95
C LEU A 676 -11.71 -20.78 6.51
N VAL A 677 -10.76 -20.13 7.20
CA VAL A 677 -9.64 -20.84 7.83
C VAL A 677 -10.16 -21.89 8.81
N LEU A 678 -11.14 -21.55 9.64
CA LEU A 678 -11.73 -22.47 10.62
C LEU A 678 -12.43 -23.67 9.98
N GLU A 679 -13.16 -23.46 8.89
CA GLU A 679 -13.77 -24.52 8.07
C GLU A 679 -12.70 -25.49 7.56
N LEU A 680 -11.65 -24.97 6.94
CA LEU A 680 -10.56 -25.76 6.37
C LEU A 680 -9.76 -26.51 7.45
N LEU A 681 -9.64 -25.96 8.66
CA LEU A 681 -9.04 -26.66 9.80
C LEU A 681 -9.86 -27.86 10.27
N GLN A 682 -11.17 -27.91 9.97
CA GLN A 682 -11.98 -29.10 10.23
C GLN A 682 -11.70 -30.19 9.21
N GLU A 683 -11.49 -29.81 7.94
CA GLU A 683 -11.20 -30.73 6.85
C GLU A 683 -9.84 -31.43 7.01
N LEU A 684 -8.87 -30.78 7.66
CA LEU A 684 -7.55 -31.33 7.95
C LEU A 684 -7.53 -32.52 8.94
N GLY A 685 -8.66 -32.85 9.58
CA GLY A 685 -8.77 -34.01 10.46
C GLY A 685 -8.16 -33.81 11.86
N PRO A 686 -8.55 -34.62 12.87
CA PRO A 686 -8.11 -34.51 14.27
C PRO A 686 -6.66 -34.93 14.54
N GLU A 687 -5.98 -35.54 13.58
CA GLU A 687 -4.57 -35.91 13.68
C GLU A 687 -3.61 -34.72 13.62
N VAL A 688 -4.07 -33.58 13.09
CA VAL A 688 -3.28 -32.35 13.03
C VAL A 688 -3.33 -31.66 14.38
N GLU A 689 -2.17 -31.54 15.02
CA GLU A 689 -2.02 -30.86 16.30
C GLU A 689 -1.97 -29.35 16.08
N LEU A 690 -2.95 -28.63 16.64
CA LEU A 690 -3.07 -27.19 16.50
C LEU A 690 -2.33 -26.45 17.62
N HIS A 691 -1.53 -25.47 17.22
CA HIS A 691 -0.85 -24.54 18.12
C HIS A 691 -1.15 -23.11 17.68
N VAL A 692 -1.25 -22.20 18.64
CA VAL A 692 -1.58 -20.80 18.38
C VAL A 692 -0.59 -19.88 19.08
N VAL A 693 -0.07 -18.89 18.35
CA VAL A 693 0.81 -17.84 18.88
C VAL A 693 0.26 -16.47 18.50
N GLY A 694 0.07 -15.60 19.49
CA GLY A 694 -0.36 -14.22 19.31
C GLY A 694 0.65 -13.24 19.89
N HIS A 695 1.17 -12.34 19.06
CA HIS A 695 1.98 -11.21 19.54
C HIS A 695 1.08 -9.98 19.68
N SER A 696 1.20 -9.21 20.77
CA SER A 696 0.55 -7.91 20.94
C SER A 696 -0.92 -7.88 20.50
N ALA A 697 -1.31 -7.14 19.45
CA ALA A 697 -2.71 -7.09 19.00
C ALA A 697 -3.19 -8.37 18.30
N GLY A 698 -2.29 -9.25 17.89
CA GLY A 698 -2.65 -10.59 17.41
C GLY A 698 -3.38 -11.41 18.48
N SER A 699 -3.16 -11.13 19.77
CA SER A 699 -3.97 -11.71 20.86
C SER A 699 -5.45 -11.28 20.83
N ILE A 700 -5.76 -10.13 20.21
CA ILE A 700 -7.14 -9.65 20.03
C ILE A 700 -7.80 -10.42 18.88
N VAL A 701 -7.09 -10.62 17.76
CA VAL A 701 -7.55 -11.41 16.61
C VAL A 701 -7.82 -12.86 17.02
N LEU A 702 -6.93 -13.44 17.83
CA LEU A 702 -6.99 -14.85 18.20
C LEU A 702 -8.07 -15.19 19.24
N GLY A 703 -8.59 -14.21 19.99
CA GLY A 703 -9.63 -14.45 21.00
C GLY A 703 -10.91 -15.02 20.40
N PRO A 704 -11.61 -14.26 19.54
CA PRO A 704 -12.80 -14.75 18.84
C PRO A 704 -12.51 -16.02 18.00
N PHE A 705 -11.34 -16.07 17.34
CA PHE A 705 -10.91 -17.25 16.58
C PHE A 705 -10.88 -18.53 17.43
N LEU A 706 -10.22 -18.47 18.60
CA LEU A 706 -10.14 -19.61 19.53
C LEU A 706 -11.49 -19.94 20.14
N GLN A 707 -12.31 -18.94 20.44
CA GLN A 707 -13.66 -19.13 20.95
C GLN A 707 -14.51 -19.96 19.97
N LEU A 708 -14.48 -19.61 18.68
CA LEU A 708 -15.18 -20.35 17.63
C LEU A 708 -14.59 -21.74 17.39
N LEU A 709 -13.25 -21.85 17.39
CA LEU A 709 -12.54 -23.11 17.18
C LEU A 709 -12.82 -24.14 18.29
N THR A 710 -12.76 -23.72 19.56
CA THR A 710 -12.70 -24.62 20.72
C THR A 710 -14.05 -24.90 21.36
N THR A 711 -15.04 -24.01 21.23
CA THR A 711 -16.33 -24.21 21.88
C THR A 711 -17.09 -25.38 21.23
N ALA A 712 -17.47 -26.38 22.01
CA ALA A 712 -18.37 -27.43 21.55
C ALA A 712 -19.82 -26.96 21.71
N GLY A 713 -20.54 -26.76 20.61
CA GLY A 713 -21.92 -26.26 20.66
C GLY A 713 -22.03 -24.75 20.56
N ARG A 714 -23.08 -24.17 21.17
CA ARG A 714 -23.31 -22.73 21.14
C ARG A 714 -22.40 -21.99 22.12
N ILE A 715 -21.84 -20.88 21.67
CA ILE A 715 -20.98 -19.99 22.46
C ILE A 715 -21.81 -19.21 23.49
N GLY A 716 -21.42 -19.28 24.76
CA GLY A 716 -22.18 -18.73 25.89
C GLY A 716 -21.89 -17.27 26.27
N SER A 717 -20.71 -16.76 25.90
CA SER A 717 -20.18 -15.46 26.35
C SER A 717 -19.36 -14.76 25.24
N GLY A 718 -18.97 -13.50 25.47
CA GLY A 718 -18.06 -12.79 24.59
C GLY A 718 -18.64 -12.40 23.21
N PRO A 719 -17.76 -11.96 22.29
CA PRO A 719 -18.15 -11.36 21.02
C PRO A 719 -18.94 -12.29 20.10
N LEU A 720 -18.69 -13.61 20.17
CA LEU A 720 -19.37 -14.60 19.32
C LEU A 720 -20.55 -15.30 20.01
N LYS A 721 -21.08 -14.74 21.09
CA LYS A 721 -22.20 -15.33 21.84
C LYS A 721 -23.36 -15.73 20.92
N GLY A 722 -23.79 -16.98 21.05
CA GLY A 722 -24.88 -17.55 20.28
C GLY A 722 -24.47 -18.21 18.96
N GLN A 723 -23.25 -17.98 18.47
CA GLN A 723 -22.71 -18.69 17.31
C GLN A 723 -22.35 -20.14 17.66
N GLN A 724 -22.24 -20.97 16.62
CA GLN A 724 -21.93 -22.40 16.73
C GLN A 724 -20.42 -22.62 16.64
N GLY A 725 -19.80 -23.13 17.70
CA GLY A 725 -18.40 -23.49 17.71
C GLY A 725 -18.13 -24.90 17.16
N TYR A 726 -16.85 -25.16 16.84
CA TYR A 726 -16.36 -26.36 16.18
C TYR A 726 -15.85 -27.46 17.13
N GLY A 727 -15.59 -27.15 18.40
CA GLY A 727 -15.18 -28.15 19.40
C GLY A 727 -13.80 -28.78 19.18
N ARG A 728 -12.86 -28.08 18.54
CA ARG A 728 -11.50 -28.55 18.27
C ARG A 728 -10.55 -28.29 19.43
N GLN A 729 -9.65 -29.24 19.68
CA GLN A 729 -8.59 -29.09 20.67
C GLN A 729 -7.42 -28.26 20.12
N VAL A 730 -6.85 -27.42 20.98
CA VAL A 730 -5.60 -26.69 20.73
C VAL A 730 -4.57 -27.16 21.73
N ALA A 731 -3.45 -27.71 21.25
CA ALA A 731 -2.43 -28.30 22.12
C ALA A 731 -1.65 -27.27 22.92
N SER A 732 -1.38 -26.10 22.34
CA SER A 732 -0.82 -24.97 23.08
C SER A 732 -1.24 -23.61 22.53
N CYS A 733 -1.47 -22.65 23.42
CA CYS A 733 -1.62 -21.23 23.14
C CYS A 733 -0.47 -20.47 23.81
N THR A 734 0.25 -19.63 23.07
CA THR A 734 1.30 -18.77 23.62
C THR A 734 1.06 -17.34 23.20
N LEU A 735 1.01 -16.43 24.18
CA LEU A 735 0.75 -15.01 23.94
C LEU A 735 1.98 -14.21 24.34
N TRP A 736 2.53 -13.45 23.41
CA TRP A 736 3.66 -12.55 23.63
C TRP A 736 3.17 -11.11 23.80
N ALA A 737 3.51 -10.49 24.92
CA ALA A 737 3.08 -9.15 25.32
C ALA A 737 1.63 -8.83 24.91
N PRO A 738 0.64 -9.68 25.25
CA PRO A 738 -0.70 -9.60 24.67
C PRO A 738 -1.40 -8.28 25.01
N ALA A 739 -1.87 -7.58 23.98
CA ALA A 739 -2.62 -6.34 24.13
C ALA A 739 -4.14 -6.56 24.31
N VAL A 740 -4.60 -7.81 24.35
CA VAL A 740 -5.99 -8.15 24.70
C VAL A 740 -6.30 -7.71 26.14
N THR A 741 -7.51 -7.17 26.36
CA THR A 741 -7.97 -6.82 27.70
C THR A 741 -8.18 -8.08 28.54
N THR A 742 -8.07 -7.99 29.88
CA THR A 742 -8.38 -9.13 30.75
C THR A 742 -9.82 -9.57 30.59
N GLU A 743 -10.75 -8.63 30.42
CA GLU A 743 -12.17 -8.88 30.11
C GLU A 743 -12.33 -9.74 28.87
N LEU A 744 -11.78 -9.32 27.72
CA LEU A 744 -11.91 -10.07 26.48
C LEU A 744 -11.20 -11.43 26.57
N PHE A 745 -10.08 -11.52 27.31
CA PHE A 745 -9.41 -12.79 27.59
C PHE A 745 -10.31 -13.76 28.37
N LEU A 746 -10.96 -13.28 29.43
CA LEU A 746 -11.89 -14.07 30.24
C LEU A 746 -13.12 -14.49 29.45
N GLU A 747 -13.57 -13.68 28.51
CA GLU A 747 -14.72 -14.01 27.66
C GLU A 747 -14.41 -15.03 26.56
N THR A 748 -13.18 -15.03 26.03
CA THR A 748 -12.82 -15.78 24.82
C THR A 748 -11.85 -16.95 25.05
N TYR A 749 -10.75 -16.74 25.79
CA TYR A 749 -9.72 -17.76 26.03
C TYR A 749 -10.04 -18.60 27.26
N ALA A 750 -10.41 -17.95 28.37
CA ALA A 750 -10.53 -18.62 29.67
C ALA A 750 -11.50 -19.83 29.67
N PRO A 751 -12.67 -19.80 28.99
CA PRO A 751 -13.56 -20.96 28.95
C PRO A 751 -12.89 -22.20 28.35
N ALA A 752 -12.12 -22.01 27.28
CA ALA A 752 -11.39 -23.06 26.58
C ALA A 752 -10.17 -23.57 27.37
N ILE A 753 -9.57 -22.72 28.21
CA ILE A 753 -8.48 -23.13 29.10
C ILE A 753 -9.06 -23.96 30.25
N GLN A 754 -10.12 -23.48 30.88
CA GLN A 754 -10.72 -24.11 32.07
C GLN A 754 -11.36 -25.46 31.77
N ASN A 755 -11.95 -25.64 30.58
CA ASN A 755 -12.53 -26.91 30.16
C ASN A 755 -11.51 -27.88 29.53
N GLY A 756 -10.24 -27.47 29.41
CA GLY A 756 -9.15 -28.27 28.85
C GLY A 756 -9.14 -28.35 27.31
N SER A 757 -9.90 -27.51 26.61
CA SER A 757 -9.83 -27.42 25.15
C SER A 757 -8.54 -26.79 24.64
N ILE A 758 -7.91 -25.94 25.44
CA ILE A 758 -6.54 -25.48 25.28
C ILE A 758 -5.66 -26.22 26.29
N GLY A 759 -4.77 -27.08 25.80
CA GLY A 759 -4.00 -27.98 26.66
C GLY A 759 -2.90 -27.30 27.47
N ARG A 760 -2.23 -26.28 26.90
CA ARG A 760 -1.17 -25.51 27.57
C ARG A 760 -1.30 -24.04 27.20
N THR A 761 -1.29 -23.15 28.18
CA THR A 761 -1.36 -21.71 27.94
C THR A 761 -0.19 -21.00 28.59
N ALA A 762 0.48 -20.12 27.84
CA ALA A 762 1.52 -19.27 28.38
C ALA A 762 1.35 -17.82 27.96
N VAL A 763 1.61 -16.92 28.91
CA VAL A 763 1.67 -15.47 28.69
C VAL A 763 3.08 -15.01 28.99
N PHE A 764 3.71 -14.38 28.00
CA PHE A 764 4.97 -13.66 28.16
C PHE A 764 4.66 -12.18 28.34
N ALA A 765 5.12 -11.61 29.44
CA ALA A 765 4.97 -10.21 29.78
C ALA A 765 6.33 -9.68 30.27
N LEU A 766 6.55 -8.37 30.19
CA LEU A 766 7.72 -7.77 30.84
C LEU A 766 7.45 -7.65 32.35
N HIS A 767 8.51 -7.65 33.16
CA HIS A 767 8.40 -7.17 34.52
C HIS A 767 7.89 -5.72 34.53
N ASP A 768 7.04 -5.37 35.50
CA ASP A 768 6.44 -4.03 35.55
C ASP A 768 7.48 -2.91 35.60
N ALA A 769 8.57 -3.10 36.36
CA ALA A 769 9.71 -2.17 36.36
C ALA A 769 10.34 -2.01 34.97
N VAL A 770 10.45 -3.10 34.20
CA VAL A 770 10.99 -3.05 32.83
C VAL A 770 10.02 -2.37 31.87
N GLU A 771 8.72 -2.56 32.03
CA GLU A 771 7.72 -1.80 31.25
C GLU A 771 7.75 -0.31 31.57
N GLN A 772 7.98 0.07 32.83
CA GLN A 772 8.11 1.47 33.23
C GLN A 772 9.44 2.09 32.79
N ASP A 773 10.49 1.28 32.57
CA ASP A 773 11.78 1.71 32.02
C ASP A 773 11.84 1.68 30.48
N ASP A 774 10.82 1.12 29.81
CA ASP A 774 10.70 1.06 28.34
C ASP A 774 10.28 2.44 27.76
N HIS A 775 10.24 2.58 26.44
CA HIS A 775 9.82 3.81 25.80
C HIS A 775 9.09 3.63 24.47
N CYS A 776 8.18 4.55 24.16
CA CYS A 776 7.69 4.77 22.80
C CYS A 776 8.45 5.92 22.15
N ALA A 777 9.35 5.58 21.21
CA ALA A 777 10.18 6.50 20.44
C ALA A 777 11.01 7.50 21.26
N ASN A 778 11.38 7.16 22.51
CA ASN A 778 12.01 8.08 23.48
C ASN A 778 11.17 9.34 23.78
N ILE A 779 9.84 9.25 23.66
CA ILE A 779 8.92 10.38 23.88
C ILE A 779 7.97 10.10 25.04
N TYR A 780 7.38 8.90 25.05
CA TYR A 780 6.62 8.37 26.18
C TYR A 780 7.54 7.35 26.87
N HIS A 781 7.84 7.52 28.15
CA HIS A 781 8.90 6.78 28.83
C HIS A 781 8.35 5.59 29.61
N LYS A 782 7.40 4.88 28.99
CA LYS A 782 6.90 3.57 29.41
C LYS A 782 6.62 2.73 28.16
N SER A 783 6.30 1.45 28.39
CA SER A 783 5.98 0.49 27.33
C SER A 783 4.78 0.93 26.51
N LEU A 784 4.67 0.38 25.31
CA LEU A 784 3.50 0.61 24.47
C LEU A 784 2.20 0.14 25.14
N LEU A 785 2.23 -0.96 25.90
CA LEU A 785 1.03 -1.43 26.61
C LEU A 785 0.58 -0.43 27.68
N TYR A 786 1.50 0.27 28.34
CA TYR A 786 1.16 1.39 29.22
C TYR A 786 0.43 2.50 28.45
N LEU A 787 0.93 2.89 27.27
CA LEU A 787 0.26 3.90 26.44
C LEU A 787 -1.12 3.44 25.98
N VAL A 788 -1.25 2.20 25.54
CA VAL A 788 -2.54 1.62 25.11
C VAL A 788 -3.53 1.58 26.27
N SER A 789 -3.12 1.00 27.40
CA SER A 789 -3.93 0.86 28.61
C SER A 789 -4.42 2.20 29.14
N ASN A 790 -3.54 3.21 29.20
CA ASN A 790 -3.85 4.49 29.82
C ASN A 790 -4.53 5.48 28.86
N ALA A 791 -4.13 5.51 27.58
CA ALA A 791 -4.55 6.55 26.64
C ALA A 791 -5.57 6.07 25.60
N PHE A 792 -5.41 4.86 25.05
CA PHE A 792 -6.17 4.44 23.86
C PHE A 792 -7.38 3.57 24.16
N GLU A 793 -7.35 2.80 25.23
CA GLU A 793 -8.52 2.04 25.67
C GLU A 793 -9.64 2.92 26.24
N GLU A 794 -10.86 2.39 26.20
CA GLU A 794 -11.98 3.04 26.88
C GLU A 794 -11.80 2.93 28.39
N ALA A 795 -11.89 4.06 29.08
CA ALA A 795 -11.63 4.13 30.51
C ALA A 795 -12.77 3.42 31.27
N THR A 796 -12.63 2.12 31.53
CA THR A 796 -13.59 1.33 32.30
C THR A 796 -13.42 1.55 33.80
N VAL A 797 -12.26 2.02 34.27
CA VAL A 797 -11.99 2.21 35.70
C VAL A 797 -11.24 3.53 35.95
N ARG A 798 -11.97 4.61 36.30
CA ARG A 798 -11.37 5.76 36.99
C ARG A 798 -11.34 5.47 38.49
N ARG A 799 -10.33 4.72 38.94
CA ARG A 799 -10.04 4.61 40.38
C ARG A 799 -9.39 5.92 40.88
N PRO A 800 -9.56 6.26 42.17
CA PRO A 800 -9.24 7.59 42.69
C PRO A 800 -7.75 7.94 42.78
N PHE A 801 -6.82 7.02 42.52
CA PHE A 801 -5.38 7.23 42.71
C PHE A 801 -4.58 7.29 41.38
N PRO A 802 -3.50 8.11 41.30
CA PRO A 802 -2.77 8.36 40.05
C PRO A 802 -1.96 7.17 39.51
N HIS A 803 -1.47 6.25 40.36
CA HIS A 803 -0.78 5.02 39.93
C HIS A 803 -1.73 3.90 39.48
N ASP A 804 -3.04 4.14 39.58
CA ASP A 804 -4.14 3.16 39.47
C ASP A 804 -5.00 3.43 38.22
N ARG A 805 -4.36 3.94 37.15
CA ARG A 805 -5.02 4.31 35.88
C ARG A 805 -4.67 3.30 34.79
N GLY A 806 -5.68 2.95 33.99
CA GLY A 806 -5.53 2.16 32.77
C GLY A 806 -6.50 0.98 32.68
N THR A 807 -6.88 0.61 31.47
CA THR A 807 -7.69 -0.59 31.21
C THR A 807 -6.81 -1.84 31.38
N PRO A 808 -7.21 -2.84 32.17
CA PRO A 808 -6.42 -4.05 32.38
C PRO A 808 -6.12 -4.80 31.08
N LEU A 809 -4.83 -4.94 30.76
CA LEU A 809 -4.34 -5.71 29.62
C LEU A 809 -3.62 -6.97 30.11
N LEU A 810 -3.82 -8.09 29.43
CA LEU A 810 -3.24 -9.38 29.79
C LEU A 810 -1.71 -9.36 29.74
N GLY A 811 -1.10 -8.52 28.90
CA GLY A 811 0.36 -8.47 28.73
C GLY A 811 1.11 -7.67 29.78
N MET A 812 0.43 -7.07 30.77
CA MET A 812 1.04 -6.21 31.78
C MET A 812 1.08 -6.91 33.14
N ALA A 813 2.29 -7.12 33.69
CA ALA A 813 2.47 -7.88 34.93
C ALA A 813 1.68 -7.33 36.12
N LYS A 814 1.52 -5.99 36.21
CA LYS A 814 0.77 -5.33 37.28
C LYS A 814 -0.69 -5.77 37.36
N PHE A 815 -1.29 -6.19 36.24
CA PHE A 815 -2.66 -6.67 36.16
C PHE A 815 -2.79 -8.20 36.28
N LEU A 816 -1.67 -8.94 36.42
CA LEU A 816 -1.66 -10.39 36.56
C LEU A 816 -1.27 -10.88 37.96
N THR A 817 -0.28 -10.24 38.59
CA THR A 817 0.33 -10.74 39.83
C THR A 817 0.49 -9.69 40.93
N GLY A 818 0.03 -8.45 40.71
CA GLY A 818 0.15 -7.33 41.67
C GLY A 818 -1.15 -6.98 42.38
N ASP A 819 -1.13 -5.87 43.13
CA ASP A 819 -2.30 -5.36 43.88
C ASP A 819 -3.46 -4.94 42.98
N PHE A 820 -3.19 -4.72 41.69
CA PHE A 820 -4.15 -4.33 40.67
C PHE A 820 -4.59 -5.50 39.80
N ALA A 821 -4.23 -6.74 40.17
CA ALA A 821 -4.53 -7.89 39.37
C ALA A 821 -6.04 -8.13 39.23
N ASP A 822 -6.43 -8.53 38.03
CA ASP A 822 -7.77 -9.08 37.79
C ASP A 822 -7.89 -10.41 38.56
N ALA A 823 -8.86 -10.51 39.46
CA ALA A 823 -8.94 -11.62 40.41
C ALA A 823 -9.09 -12.98 39.72
N ASP A 824 -9.82 -13.04 38.61
CA ASP A 824 -10.07 -14.28 37.87
C ASP A 824 -8.81 -14.71 37.10
N VAL A 825 -8.13 -13.76 36.47
CA VAL A 825 -6.85 -14.04 35.77
C VAL A 825 -5.77 -14.45 36.77
N ALA A 826 -5.65 -13.74 37.90
CA ALA A 826 -4.71 -14.08 38.96
C ALA A 826 -4.96 -15.48 39.54
N ALA A 827 -6.24 -15.87 39.69
CA ALA A 827 -6.60 -17.22 40.11
C ALA A 827 -6.15 -18.28 39.10
N MET A 828 -6.32 -18.03 37.80
CA MET A 828 -5.85 -18.93 36.73
C MET A 828 -4.33 -19.07 36.74
N VAL A 829 -3.58 -17.97 36.91
CA VAL A 829 -2.11 -18.01 37.02
C VAL A 829 -1.67 -18.79 38.26
N LYS A 830 -2.29 -18.53 39.41
CA LYS A 830 -1.97 -19.23 40.67
C LYS A 830 -2.28 -20.73 40.61
N LYS A 831 -3.35 -21.11 39.93
CA LYS A 831 -3.74 -22.51 39.72
C LYS A 831 -2.83 -23.23 38.71
N GLY A 832 -2.10 -22.48 37.90
CA GLY A 832 -1.26 -23.01 36.83
C GLY A 832 -2.01 -23.29 35.52
N ASP A 833 -3.25 -22.79 35.40
CA ASP A 833 -4.03 -22.85 34.15
C ASP A 833 -3.40 -21.95 33.07
N VAL A 834 -2.74 -20.85 33.50
CA VAL A 834 -1.95 -19.95 32.65
C VAL A 834 -0.53 -19.84 33.21
N GLU A 835 0.46 -20.26 32.42
CA GLU A 835 1.85 -20.09 32.78
C GLU A 835 2.33 -18.67 32.47
N LEU A 836 2.69 -17.91 33.49
CA LEU A 836 3.28 -16.58 33.33
C LEU A 836 4.80 -16.66 33.26
N VAL A 837 5.37 -16.06 32.20
CA VAL A 837 6.81 -15.83 32.02
C VAL A 837 7.02 -14.31 32.04
N LEU A 838 7.72 -13.82 33.06
CA LEU A 838 8.08 -12.41 33.18
C LEU A 838 9.49 -12.20 32.63
N ALA A 839 9.62 -11.35 31.62
CA ALA A 839 10.88 -11.05 30.95
C ALA A 839 11.56 -9.80 31.54
N PRO A 840 12.90 -9.76 31.60
CA PRO A 840 13.81 -10.81 31.17
C PRO A 840 13.92 -11.96 32.19
N GLU A 841 13.84 -13.20 31.72
CA GLU A 841 14.07 -14.43 32.48
C GLU A 841 15.00 -15.33 31.66
N ILE A 842 16.29 -15.30 31.98
CA ILE A 842 17.33 -16.10 31.32
C ILE A 842 18.11 -16.89 32.37
N ARG A 843 18.18 -18.20 32.18
CA ARG A 843 18.97 -19.13 32.99
C ARG A 843 19.97 -19.85 32.11
N SER A 844 21.12 -20.22 32.70
CA SER A 844 22.07 -21.11 32.03
C SER A 844 21.40 -22.45 31.76
N SER A 845 21.64 -23.05 30.58
CA SER A 845 21.17 -24.40 30.27
C SER A 845 21.72 -25.48 31.22
N THR A 846 22.78 -25.15 31.97
CA THR A 846 23.37 -26.01 32.99
C THR A 846 22.76 -25.82 34.39
N ALA A 847 21.83 -24.87 34.57
CA ALA A 847 21.21 -24.62 35.87
C ALA A 847 20.23 -25.77 36.23
N PRO A 848 20.18 -26.22 37.51
CA PRO A 848 19.32 -27.33 37.94
C PRO A 848 17.82 -27.07 37.73
N ASP A 849 17.43 -25.80 37.70
CA ASP A 849 16.06 -25.31 37.53
C ASP A 849 15.79 -24.78 36.10
N PHE A 850 16.72 -25.01 35.16
CA PHE A 850 16.56 -24.57 33.77
C PHE A 850 15.31 -25.18 33.12
N LYS A 851 14.42 -24.30 32.69
CA LYS A 851 13.23 -24.64 31.91
C LYS A 851 13.32 -23.95 30.56
N PRO A 852 13.57 -24.67 29.46
CA PRO A 852 13.72 -24.06 28.13
C PRO A 852 12.46 -23.32 27.70
N GLU A 853 11.28 -23.78 28.14
CA GLU A 853 10.01 -23.11 27.92
C GLU A 853 9.89 -21.78 28.70
N ARG A 854 10.72 -21.48 29.71
CA ARG A 854 10.56 -20.25 30.50
C ARG A 854 11.59 -19.16 30.18
N GLN A 855 12.23 -19.23 29.02
CA GLN A 855 13.31 -18.31 28.66
C GLN A 855 12.79 -17.12 27.83
N SER A 856 13.22 -15.91 28.18
CA SER A 856 12.98 -14.68 27.41
C SER A 856 14.01 -13.61 27.78
N ALA A 857 14.69 -13.01 26.80
CA ALA A 857 15.63 -11.91 27.01
C ALA A 857 15.05 -10.54 26.65
N SER A 858 13.78 -10.49 26.24
CA SER A 858 13.04 -9.27 25.87
C SER A 858 13.13 -8.21 26.96
N ARG A 859 13.35 -6.96 26.54
CA ARG A 859 13.39 -5.78 27.42
C ARG A 859 12.47 -4.66 26.95
N HIS A 860 12.05 -4.69 25.70
CA HIS A 860 11.07 -3.78 25.13
C HIS A 860 9.86 -4.56 24.64
N HIS A 861 8.71 -3.89 24.57
CA HIS A 861 7.45 -4.50 24.10
C HIS A 861 7.59 -5.21 22.75
N GLY A 862 8.36 -4.61 21.83
CA GLY A 862 8.54 -5.13 20.47
C GLY A 862 9.45 -6.34 20.36
N ASP A 863 10.25 -6.65 21.39
CA ASP A 863 11.35 -7.63 21.28
C ASP A 863 10.86 -9.08 21.22
N PHE A 864 9.66 -9.40 21.72
CA PHE A 864 9.28 -10.80 21.93
C PHE A 864 9.22 -11.64 20.65
N ASP A 865 8.93 -11.03 19.50
CA ASP A 865 8.92 -11.73 18.22
C ASP A 865 10.27 -11.76 17.51
N ASP A 866 11.32 -11.11 18.04
CA ASP A 866 12.71 -11.18 17.56
C ASP A 866 13.75 -11.64 18.60
N ASP A 867 13.29 -11.91 19.82
CA ASP A 867 14.05 -12.50 20.91
C ASP A 867 14.20 -14.02 20.74
N GLU A 868 15.41 -14.47 20.39
CA GLU A 868 15.76 -15.89 20.24
C GLU A 868 15.29 -16.76 21.42
N PRO A 869 15.59 -16.41 22.69
CA PRO A 869 15.11 -17.16 23.84
C PRO A 869 13.59 -17.33 23.89
N THR A 870 12.82 -16.25 23.65
CA THR A 870 11.34 -16.29 23.63
C THR A 870 10.80 -17.24 22.55
N VAL A 871 11.37 -17.18 21.35
CA VAL A 871 10.94 -18.00 20.21
C VAL A 871 11.31 -19.47 20.44
N ARG A 872 12.51 -19.76 20.96
CA ARG A 872 12.92 -21.11 21.36
C ARG A 872 12.05 -21.66 22.49
N ALA A 873 11.69 -20.82 23.46
CA ALA A 873 10.79 -21.19 24.54
C ALA A 873 9.39 -21.54 24.03
N THR A 874 8.92 -20.83 23.01
CA THR A 874 7.65 -21.13 22.33
C THR A 874 7.73 -22.45 21.56
N LEU A 875 8.81 -22.70 20.83
CA LEU A 875 9.05 -23.99 20.18
C LEU A 875 9.10 -25.14 21.20
N ALA A 876 9.76 -24.95 22.34
CA ALA A 876 9.78 -25.93 23.42
C ALA A 876 8.36 -26.29 23.92
N ARG A 877 7.45 -25.30 24.02
CA ARG A 877 6.05 -25.53 24.38
C ARG A 877 5.25 -26.28 23.32
N ILE A 878 5.50 -25.98 22.06
CA ILE A 878 4.89 -26.66 20.92
C ILE A 878 5.30 -28.14 20.94
N LEU A 879 6.59 -28.40 21.11
CA LEU A 879 7.13 -29.75 21.17
C LEU A 879 6.66 -30.52 22.41
N GLY A 880 6.37 -29.83 23.51
CA GLY A 880 5.91 -30.44 24.75
C GLY A 880 6.97 -31.39 25.29
N ALA A 881 6.61 -32.62 25.64
CA ALA A 881 7.56 -33.62 26.11
C ALA A 881 8.01 -34.57 24.99
N GLY A 882 9.23 -35.09 25.08
CA GLY A 882 9.72 -36.18 24.23
C GLY A 882 11.06 -35.92 23.52
N PRO A 883 11.45 -36.79 22.57
CA PRO A 883 12.75 -36.73 21.90
C PRO A 883 13.03 -35.41 21.16
N ALA A 884 12.01 -34.80 20.56
CA ALA A 884 12.15 -33.53 19.85
C ALA A 884 12.52 -32.37 20.80
N LEU A 885 11.90 -32.30 21.98
CA LEU A 885 12.30 -31.33 23.01
C LEU A 885 13.71 -31.61 23.52
N ASN A 886 14.07 -32.89 23.69
CA ASN A 886 15.42 -33.27 24.15
C ASN A 886 16.49 -32.89 23.12
N ALA A 887 16.20 -33.02 21.82
CA ALA A 887 17.06 -32.54 20.75
C ALA A 887 17.23 -31.02 20.82
N LEU A 888 16.13 -30.25 20.94
CA LEU A 888 16.17 -28.79 21.09
C LEU A 888 16.97 -28.34 22.32
N LYS A 889 16.88 -29.09 23.44
CA LYS A 889 17.66 -28.86 24.67
C LYS A 889 19.16 -29.13 24.48
N ALA A 890 19.51 -30.13 23.67
CA ALA A 890 20.89 -30.51 23.40
C ALA A 890 21.57 -29.56 22.39
N GLU A 891 20.80 -28.84 21.57
CA GLU A 891 21.34 -27.85 20.66
C GLU A 891 21.85 -26.63 21.43
N PRO A 892 23.14 -26.26 21.30
CA PRO A 892 23.66 -25.05 21.93
C PRO A 892 22.83 -23.84 21.51
N ALA A 893 22.69 -22.85 22.41
CA ALA A 893 22.19 -21.53 22.07
C ALA A 893 23.14 -20.93 21.02
N ASN A 894 22.86 -21.20 19.75
CA ASN A 894 23.76 -20.89 18.66
C ASN A 894 23.49 -19.44 18.31
N LYS A 895 24.47 -18.56 18.56
CA LYS A 895 24.39 -17.09 18.41
C LYS A 895 23.95 -16.59 17.01
N ASN A 896 23.63 -17.47 16.06
CA ASN A 896 23.35 -17.18 14.66
C ASN A 896 21.98 -17.70 14.17
N LEU A 897 21.14 -18.30 15.02
CA LEU A 897 19.87 -18.90 14.58
C LEU A 897 18.78 -17.86 14.26
N PHE A 898 18.82 -16.71 14.93
CA PHE A 898 17.73 -15.70 14.88
C PHE A 898 18.24 -14.24 14.84
N ARG A 899 19.52 -14.01 14.49
CA ARG A 899 20.06 -12.64 14.46
C ARG A 899 19.54 -11.83 13.28
N SER A 900 19.13 -10.59 13.57
CA SER A 900 19.05 -9.51 12.59
C SER A 900 20.46 -9.23 12.02
N ASN A 901 20.57 -9.03 10.70
CA ASN A 901 21.86 -8.84 10.03
C ASN A 901 22.52 -7.46 10.26
N ALA A 902 21.93 -6.59 11.11
CA ALA A 902 22.53 -5.30 11.46
C ALA A 902 23.83 -5.47 12.26
N ASP A 903 23.83 -6.34 13.26
CA ASP A 903 24.99 -6.57 14.13
C ASP A 903 26.09 -7.37 13.43
N SER A 904 25.70 -8.27 12.52
CA SER A 904 26.64 -9.10 11.74
C SER A 904 27.47 -8.27 10.75
N LEU A 905 26.87 -7.24 10.12
CA LEU A 905 27.56 -6.30 9.23
C LEU A 905 28.45 -5.31 9.98
N GLN A 906 28.05 -4.88 11.18
CA GLN A 906 28.87 -4.01 12.03
C GLN A 906 30.11 -4.75 12.57
N GLN A 907 29.96 -6.03 12.95
CA GLN A 907 31.09 -6.89 13.31
C GLN A 907 31.96 -7.26 12.10
N LEU A 908 31.39 -7.45 10.90
CA LEU A 908 32.18 -7.66 9.68
C LEU A 908 33.00 -6.42 9.31
N ARG A 909 32.46 -5.21 9.52
CA ARG A 909 33.20 -3.95 9.34
C ARG A 909 34.32 -3.80 10.36
N GLN A 910 34.12 -4.29 11.58
CA GLN A 910 35.14 -4.27 12.64
C GLN A 910 36.20 -5.37 12.49
N SER A 911 35.90 -6.46 11.77
CA SER A 911 36.83 -7.58 11.52
C SER A 911 37.61 -7.46 10.20
N LEU A 912 37.31 -6.47 9.37
CA LEU A 912 38.15 -6.12 8.22
C LEU A 912 39.47 -5.49 8.73
N PRO A 913 40.64 -6.06 8.40
CA PRO A 913 41.91 -5.45 8.77
C PRO A 913 42.02 -4.07 8.11
N ASN A 914 42.38 -3.06 8.89
CA ASN A 914 42.65 -1.70 8.42
C ASN A 914 43.55 -1.77 7.18
N PRO A 915 43.19 -1.13 6.05
CA PRO A 915 44.08 -1.08 4.91
C PRO A 915 45.35 -0.35 5.31
N VAL A 916 46.46 -1.09 5.20
CA VAL A 916 47.83 -0.69 5.48
C VAL A 916 48.10 0.66 4.83
N SER A 917 48.57 1.60 5.65
CA SER A 917 49.31 2.77 5.22
C SER A 917 50.55 2.32 4.44
N ASN A 918 50.52 2.37 3.12
CA ASN A 918 51.74 2.32 2.33
C ASN A 918 52.01 3.69 1.74
N SER A 919 52.93 4.38 2.39
CA SER A 919 53.85 5.33 1.79
C SER A 919 54.61 4.66 0.64
N ARG A 920 54.40 5.13 -0.59
CA ARG A 920 55.41 5.55 -1.57
C ARG A 920 54.76 5.87 -2.90
#